data_AF-A0A4Q4YTY7-F1
#
_entry.id   AF-A0A4Q4YTY7-F1
#
_cell.length_a   1.000
_cell.length_b   1.000
_cell.length_c   1.000
_cell.angle_alpha   90.00
_cell.angle_beta   90.00
_cell.angle_gamma   90.00
#
_symmetry.space_group_name_H-M   'P 1'
#
loop_
_entity.id
_entity.type
_entity.pdbx_description
1 polymer ?
#
loop_
_entity_poly.entity_id
_entity_poly.type
_entity_poly.pdbx_seq_one_letter_code
_entity_poly.pdbx_strand_id
1 'polypeptide(L)'
;MDPRQGTPVRLSNDRLGLSVDPSCDDRRHRSSYTTSKTLSHREDREAAVAAAASRAAEKNVIMADPFEVRMRFSLQLQHLNASVTSAQKAAQYAIKYKDMDEDLHSCIIEQIEKNNMNTRANIMYFIEHFLEMATEDRHNDYVRMMQRDIIRVVDAVCPEDGSGAANVKVVRKVLQGLLNKSLLSNETVDELEECLKERDTFASDIGLSSPVNGDASSMANINTHPGSRPRNGASAPPGLRLDKRQIEQRIEEDRERHKRMRESMWTVPPRASEEAFKFYDEASATGEDDGILGKEEQEEVHHEGKGCLFGGNCDDKDDDEYDDGACNDDSDKVYCIAPRRGSIEIWTSKAIMTHRILIFGTGSIGAVYAWMLSKSAKITTICRSNFDEASKNGFTIHSTLWGNNLKVKPVVARTISQAVELADGQPFDFVVIAAKALPTTPSTAELIRPAVSGGTTIVLIQNGIGIEEEFAVAYPANPLLSTVVYLPATQISPAVVHHREVELLHVGTYPAEATSKAKEAAQAFTELVRSSGGSVKLHEDIQFERWTKLLVNGSWNPICALTRLRDRQFIDGHVDALHFIRDVMLEICTVARACGYKGVDEGLVDYQIGRVCVRELPGVQPSMLADALAERSLEVEAIIGNVVRLAKAKAVSVPMLRTLYLLATGLNRSFSLCG
;
A
#
# COMPACT_ATOMS: atom_id res chain seq x y z
N MET A 1 -73.79 54.09 12.56
CA MET A 1 -73.90 53.62 11.17
C MET A 1 -73.66 52.13 11.15
N ASP A 2 -74.74 51.34 11.24
CA ASP A 2 -74.97 50.18 10.36
C ASP A 2 -75.56 50.75 9.04
N PRO A 3 -75.73 50.07 7.87
CA PRO A 3 -76.08 48.64 7.75
C PRO A 3 -75.54 47.93 6.47
N ARG A 4 -75.73 46.63 6.16
CA ARG A 4 -76.79 45.62 6.38
C ARG A 4 -76.17 44.23 6.12
N GLN A 5 -76.67 43.05 6.49
CA GLN A 5 -77.58 42.39 7.45
C GLN A 5 -77.64 40.95 6.88
N GLY A 6 -77.66 39.85 7.61
CA GLY A 6 -78.58 39.56 8.71
C GLY A 6 -78.35 38.14 9.25
N THR A 7 -78.59 38.01 10.54
CA THR A 7 -78.72 36.81 11.37
C THR A 7 -80.07 36.10 11.11
N PRO A 8 -80.48 35.06 11.89
CA PRO A 8 -79.83 33.84 12.40
C PRO A 8 -80.71 32.58 12.14
N VAL A 9 -80.47 31.43 12.81
CA VAL A 9 -81.48 30.52 13.45
C VAL A 9 -81.25 28.99 13.24
N ARG A 10 -81.04 28.33 14.41
CA ARG A 10 -81.55 27.03 14.95
C ARG A 10 -81.44 25.70 14.18
N LEU A 11 -81.09 24.69 15.00
CA LEU A 11 -81.72 23.36 15.24
C LEU A 11 -82.02 22.51 13.99
N SER A 12 -81.71 21.23 13.97
CA SER A 12 -82.32 20.27 14.91
C SER A 12 -81.84 18.85 14.63
N ASN A 13 -81.94 18.05 15.68
CA ASN A 13 -82.27 16.62 15.66
C ASN A 13 -81.11 15.66 15.34
N ASP A 14 -80.89 14.60 16.11
CA ASP A 14 -81.77 13.99 17.11
C ASP A 14 -80.95 13.11 18.08
N ARG A 15 -81.35 13.23 19.35
CA ARG A 15 -81.54 12.16 20.35
C ARG A 15 -80.31 11.48 20.95
N LEU A 16 -80.05 11.80 22.23
CA LEU A 16 -80.46 11.02 23.43
C LEU A 16 -79.57 9.77 23.59
N GLY A 17 -78.85 9.54 24.67
CA GLY A 17 -78.71 10.24 25.95
C GLY A 17 -77.73 9.45 26.83
N LEU A 18 -77.13 10.17 27.80
CA LEU A 18 -76.81 9.79 29.18
C LEU A 18 -76.84 8.27 29.53
N SER A 19 -75.94 7.68 30.31
CA SER A 19 -74.76 8.12 31.06
C SER A 19 -74.27 6.88 31.84
N VAL A 20 -72.95 6.64 31.83
CA VAL A 20 -72.10 6.30 33.00
C VAL A 20 -72.21 4.89 33.66
N ASP A 21 -71.14 4.10 33.42
CA ASP A 21 -70.34 3.18 34.30
C ASP A 21 -70.99 2.01 35.08
N PRO A 22 -70.21 1.05 35.68
CA PRO A 22 -68.77 0.74 35.59
C PRO A 22 -68.40 -0.78 35.49
N SER A 23 -67.12 -1.07 35.22
CA SER A 23 -66.26 -2.21 35.65
C SER A 23 -66.69 -3.70 35.61
N CYS A 24 -65.65 -4.54 35.40
CA CYS A 24 -65.49 -5.97 35.74
C CYS A 24 -65.88 -7.08 34.74
N ASP A 25 -64.81 -7.69 34.21
CA ASP A 25 -64.46 -9.12 34.23
C ASP A 25 -65.35 -10.20 33.61
N ASP A 26 -64.66 -10.95 32.73
CA ASP A 26 -64.69 -12.38 32.50
C ASP A 26 -65.68 -13.03 31.49
N ARG A 27 -65.02 -13.74 30.55
CA ARG A 27 -65.38 -15.01 29.91
C ARG A 27 -66.52 -15.14 28.88
N ARG A 28 -66.03 -15.47 27.67
CA ARG A 28 -66.47 -16.58 26.79
C ARG A 28 -67.90 -16.51 26.24
N HIS A 29 -68.01 -15.99 25.02
CA HIS A 29 -68.41 -16.78 23.83
C HIS A 29 -68.55 -15.87 22.61
N ARG A 30 -67.54 -15.83 21.74
CA ARG A 30 -67.72 -15.68 20.27
C ARG A 30 -66.41 -15.95 19.53
N SER A 31 -65.99 -17.21 19.59
CA SER A 31 -65.14 -17.79 18.55
C SER A 31 -66.06 -18.22 17.41
N SER A 32 -65.93 -17.57 16.24
CA SER A 32 -66.17 -18.17 14.91
C SER A 32 -66.33 -17.16 13.76
N TYR A 33 -65.91 -15.90 13.85
CA TYR A 33 -66.01 -14.98 12.69
C TYR A 33 -64.84 -13.99 12.48
N THR A 34 -63.75 -14.12 13.23
CA THR A 34 -62.56 -13.24 13.10
C THR A 34 -61.28 -13.95 12.64
N THR A 35 -61.33 -15.25 12.37
CA THR A 35 -60.15 -16.02 11.92
C THR A 35 -59.90 -15.92 10.41
N SER A 36 -60.92 -15.67 9.58
CA SER A 36 -60.73 -15.67 8.11
C SER A 36 -60.05 -14.42 7.55
N LYS A 37 -60.23 -13.24 8.17
CA LYS A 37 -59.57 -11.99 7.71
C LYS A 37 -58.16 -11.79 8.26
N THR A 38 -57.76 -12.54 9.28
CA THR A 38 -56.42 -12.50 9.87
C THR A 38 -55.52 -13.59 9.29
N LEU A 39 -56.08 -14.70 8.79
CA LEU A 39 -55.34 -15.72 8.05
C LEU A 39 -54.97 -15.25 6.64
N SER A 40 -55.90 -14.64 5.88
CA SER A 40 -55.60 -14.19 4.50
C SER A 40 -54.51 -13.11 4.47
N HIS A 41 -54.56 -12.12 5.36
CA HIS A 41 -53.53 -11.08 5.45
C HIS A 41 -52.19 -11.58 5.98
N ARG A 42 -52.17 -12.74 6.65
CA ARG A 42 -50.95 -13.36 7.17
C ARG A 42 -50.33 -14.28 6.12
N GLU A 43 -51.14 -15.03 5.37
CA GLU A 43 -50.72 -15.82 4.22
C GLU A 43 -50.22 -14.91 3.07
N ASP A 44 -50.89 -13.79 2.80
CA ASP A 44 -50.43 -12.81 1.79
C ASP A 44 -49.13 -12.11 2.22
N ARG A 45 -48.94 -11.88 3.53
CA ARG A 45 -47.69 -11.34 4.07
C ARG A 45 -46.57 -12.37 4.11
N GLU A 46 -46.86 -13.63 4.44
CA GLU A 46 -45.89 -14.72 4.43
C GLU A 46 -45.49 -15.08 2.99
N ALA A 47 -46.41 -15.03 2.02
CA ALA A 47 -46.12 -15.16 0.60
C ALA A 47 -45.34 -13.97 0.04
N ALA A 48 -45.64 -12.73 0.46
CA ALA A 48 -44.88 -11.54 0.09
C ALA A 48 -43.47 -11.54 0.71
N VAL A 49 -43.32 -12.01 1.95
CA VAL A 49 -42.02 -12.16 2.62
C VAL A 49 -41.25 -13.34 2.04
N ALA A 50 -41.89 -14.44 1.64
CA ALA A 50 -41.25 -15.55 0.94
C ALA A 50 -40.85 -15.17 -0.50
N ALA A 51 -41.66 -14.38 -1.21
CA ALA A 51 -41.31 -13.84 -2.52
C ALA A 51 -40.22 -12.76 -2.42
N ALA A 52 -40.22 -11.94 -1.37
CA ALA A 52 -39.15 -11.00 -1.09
C ALA A 52 -37.87 -11.72 -0.63
N ALA A 53 -37.97 -12.81 0.11
CA ALA A 53 -36.85 -13.66 0.51
C ALA A 53 -36.33 -14.48 -0.67
N SER A 54 -37.18 -14.90 -1.62
CA SER A 54 -36.80 -15.56 -2.86
C SER A 54 -36.15 -14.56 -3.82
N ARG A 55 -36.66 -13.33 -3.94
CA ARG A 55 -36.00 -12.24 -4.69
C ARG A 55 -34.73 -11.75 -4.01
N ALA A 56 -34.65 -11.81 -2.69
CA ALA A 56 -33.44 -11.53 -1.92
C ALA A 56 -32.47 -12.71 -1.92
N ALA A 57 -32.94 -13.94 -2.16
CA ALA A 57 -32.12 -15.15 -2.36
C ALA A 57 -31.57 -15.21 -3.79
N GLU A 58 -32.36 -14.81 -4.80
CA GLU A 58 -31.91 -14.58 -6.18
C GLU A 58 -30.96 -13.38 -6.27
N LYS A 59 -31.18 -12.30 -5.51
CA LYS A 59 -30.21 -11.21 -5.33
C LYS A 59 -29.02 -11.56 -4.42
N ASN A 60 -29.11 -12.66 -3.66
CA ASN A 60 -28.00 -13.22 -2.88
C ASN A 60 -27.27 -14.34 -3.62
N VAL A 61 -27.53 -14.52 -4.93
CA VAL A 61 -26.55 -15.14 -5.83
C VAL A 61 -25.43 -14.12 -6.06
N ILE A 62 -24.64 -13.97 -4.99
CA ILE A 62 -23.22 -13.63 -4.95
C ILE A 62 -22.77 -12.61 -6.00
N MET A 63 -22.81 -11.31 -5.68
CA MET A 63 -21.74 -10.41 -6.13
C MET A 63 -20.45 -10.89 -5.46
N ALA A 64 -19.85 -11.94 -6.02
CA ALA A 64 -18.49 -12.29 -5.68
C ALA A 64 -17.65 -11.15 -6.22
N ASP A 65 -16.75 -10.62 -5.39
CA ASP A 65 -15.83 -9.59 -5.82
C ASP A 65 -15.17 -10.04 -7.13
N PRO A 66 -15.34 -9.31 -8.25
CA PRO A 66 -14.78 -9.69 -9.54
C PRO A 66 -13.28 -10.00 -9.45
N PHE A 67 -12.58 -9.26 -8.60
CA PHE A 67 -11.17 -9.50 -8.34
C PHE A 67 -10.91 -10.84 -7.63
N GLU A 68 -11.70 -11.18 -6.60
CA GLU A 68 -11.61 -12.47 -5.91
C GLU A 68 -11.92 -13.65 -6.85
N VAL A 69 -12.93 -13.51 -7.72
CA VAL A 69 -13.28 -14.54 -8.71
C VAL A 69 -12.13 -14.75 -9.69
N ARG A 70 -11.58 -13.66 -10.24
CA ARG A 70 -10.44 -13.67 -11.15
C ARG A 70 -9.21 -14.32 -10.50
N MET A 71 -8.88 -13.91 -9.28
CA MET A 71 -7.73 -14.42 -8.52
C MET A 71 -7.87 -15.92 -8.25
N ARG A 72 -9.04 -16.36 -7.80
CA ARG A 72 -9.31 -17.76 -7.45
C ARG A 72 -9.36 -18.66 -8.67
N PHE A 73 -9.86 -18.18 -9.81
CA PHE A 73 -9.82 -18.92 -11.06
C PHE A 73 -8.39 -19.01 -11.62
N SER A 74 -7.64 -17.92 -11.61
CA SER A 74 -6.22 -17.89 -12.00
C SER A 74 -5.38 -18.88 -11.21
N LEU A 75 -5.58 -18.93 -9.88
CA LEU A 75 -4.90 -19.90 -9.01
C LEU A 75 -5.28 -21.36 -9.33
N GLN A 76 -6.53 -21.64 -9.68
CA GLN A 76 -6.96 -22.99 -10.09
C GLN A 76 -6.29 -23.42 -11.40
N LEU A 77 -6.16 -22.50 -12.37
CA LEU A 77 -5.48 -22.76 -13.64
C LEU A 77 -3.96 -22.91 -13.46
N GLN A 78 -3.33 -22.11 -12.59
CA GLN A 78 -1.90 -22.19 -12.29
C GLN A 78 -1.51 -23.54 -11.66
N HIS A 79 -2.38 -24.08 -10.82
CA HIS A 79 -2.17 -25.37 -10.14
C HIS A 79 -2.88 -26.54 -10.80
N LEU A 80 -3.31 -26.39 -12.05
CA LEU A 80 -4.01 -27.44 -12.77
C LEU A 80 -3.08 -28.63 -13.01
N ASN A 81 -3.52 -29.81 -12.58
CA ASN A 81 -2.82 -31.07 -12.80
C ASN A 81 -3.53 -31.91 -13.88
N ALA A 82 -2.88 -33.00 -14.31
CA ALA A 82 -3.39 -33.87 -15.38
C ALA A 82 -4.67 -34.67 -15.02
N SER A 83 -5.23 -34.52 -13.82
CA SER A 83 -6.47 -35.19 -13.42
C SER A 83 -7.69 -34.51 -14.05
N VAL A 84 -8.57 -35.33 -14.64
CA VAL A 84 -9.90 -34.91 -15.14
C VAL A 84 -10.71 -34.20 -14.05
N THR A 85 -10.61 -34.65 -12.79
CA THR A 85 -11.31 -34.02 -11.65
C THR A 85 -10.81 -32.60 -11.37
N SER A 86 -9.53 -32.31 -11.64
CA SER A 86 -8.97 -30.96 -11.50
C SER A 86 -9.53 -30.03 -12.57
N ALA A 87 -9.57 -30.48 -13.82
CA ALA A 87 -10.13 -29.73 -14.94
C ALA A 87 -11.64 -29.46 -14.73
N GLN A 88 -12.40 -30.47 -14.28
CA GLN A 88 -13.83 -30.34 -13.98
C GLN A 88 -14.13 -29.28 -12.93
N LYS A 89 -13.34 -29.24 -11.85
CA LYS A 89 -13.54 -28.24 -10.78
C LYS A 89 -13.29 -26.82 -11.27
N ALA A 90 -12.23 -26.62 -12.06
CA ALA A 90 -11.95 -25.33 -12.68
C ALA A 90 -13.08 -24.93 -13.65
N ALA A 91 -13.62 -25.89 -14.43
CA ALA A 91 -14.67 -25.61 -15.41
C ALA A 91 -15.97 -25.23 -14.72
N GLN A 92 -16.37 -26.00 -13.69
CA GLN A 92 -17.52 -25.67 -12.84
C GLN A 92 -17.39 -24.30 -12.20
N TYR A 93 -16.17 -23.90 -11.80
CA TYR A 93 -15.92 -22.57 -11.25
C TYR A 93 -16.18 -21.48 -12.29
N ALA A 94 -15.69 -21.65 -13.52
CA ALA A 94 -15.92 -20.68 -14.59
C ALA A 94 -17.40 -20.58 -15.01
N ILE A 95 -18.12 -21.71 -15.08
CA ILE A 95 -19.56 -21.73 -15.37
C ILE A 95 -20.38 -21.09 -14.26
N LYS A 96 -20.00 -21.32 -12.99
CA LYS A 96 -20.66 -20.70 -11.83
C LYS A 96 -20.64 -19.17 -11.89
N TYR A 97 -19.59 -18.59 -12.47
CA TYR A 97 -19.40 -17.14 -12.60
C TYR A 97 -19.41 -16.69 -14.07
N LYS A 98 -20.26 -17.31 -14.90
CA LYS A 98 -20.34 -17.03 -16.35
C LYS A 98 -20.72 -15.59 -16.73
N ASP A 99 -21.30 -14.82 -15.80
CA ASP A 99 -21.56 -13.38 -16.00
C ASP A 99 -20.26 -12.56 -16.10
N MET A 100 -19.11 -13.16 -15.79
CA MET A 100 -17.77 -12.59 -15.90
C MET A 100 -16.90 -13.30 -16.95
N ASP A 101 -17.52 -13.77 -18.03
CA ASP A 101 -16.89 -14.58 -19.05
C ASP A 101 -15.68 -13.93 -19.74
N GLU A 102 -15.72 -12.64 -20.05
CA GLU A 102 -14.59 -11.92 -20.64
C GLU A 102 -13.35 -11.94 -19.72
N ASP A 103 -13.56 -11.67 -18.43
CA ASP A 103 -12.51 -11.69 -17.41
C ASP A 103 -11.95 -13.09 -17.20
N LEU A 104 -12.81 -14.10 -17.11
CA LEU A 104 -12.39 -15.48 -16.90
C LEU A 104 -11.70 -16.06 -18.14
N HIS A 105 -12.17 -15.74 -19.34
CA HIS A 105 -11.48 -16.09 -20.58
C HIS A 105 -10.08 -15.45 -20.62
N SER A 106 -9.95 -14.18 -20.22
CA SER A 106 -8.64 -13.52 -20.14
C SER A 106 -7.69 -14.22 -19.15
N CYS A 107 -8.19 -14.78 -18.04
CA CYS A 107 -7.38 -15.62 -17.15
C CYS A 107 -6.84 -16.86 -17.84
N ILE A 108 -7.63 -17.53 -18.69
CA ILE A 108 -7.19 -18.72 -19.42
C ILE A 108 -6.00 -18.36 -20.33
N ILE A 109 -6.12 -17.25 -21.07
CA ILE A 109 -5.07 -16.77 -21.96
C ILE A 109 -3.82 -16.32 -21.18
N GLU A 110 -3.98 -15.57 -20.09
CA GLU A 110 -2.84 -15.16 -19.29
C GLU A 110 -2.09 -16.35 -18.67
N GLN A 111 -2.82 -17.33 -18.13
CA GLN A 111 -2.20 -18.48 -17.49
C GLN A 111 -1.54 -19.41 -18.51
N ILE A 112 -2.06 -19.53 -19.73
CA ILE A 112 -1.40 -20.32 -20.77
C ILE A 112 -0.11 -19.66 -21.28
N GLU A 113 0.02 -18.33 -21.20
CA GLU A 113 1.23 -17.62 -21.64
C GLU A 113 2.31 -17.45 -20.56
N LYS A 114 1.91 -17.37 -19.28
CA LYS A 114 2.83 -17.08 -18.17
C LYS A 114 3.38 -18.32 -17.47
N ASN A 115 2.75 -19.49 -17.63
CA ASN A 115 3.14 -20.70 -16.91
C ASN A 115 4.16 -21.58 -17.65
N ASN A 116 4.68 -22.59 -16.96
CA ASN A 116 5.58 -23.60 -17.52
C ASN A 116 4.86 -24.56 -18.50
N MET A 117 5.63 -25.22 -19.36
CA MET A 117 5.14 -26.04 -20.48
C MET A 117 4.19 -27.18 -20.07
N ASN A 118 4.35 -27.74 -18.86
CA ASN A 118 3.50 -28.80 -18.34
C ASN A 118 2.13 -28.26 -17.89
N THR A 119 2.11 -27.11 -17.20
CA THR A 119 0.87 -26.42 -16.84
C THR A 119 0.11 -25.96 -18.08
N ARG A 120 0.81 -25.48 -19.13
CA ARG A 120 0.19 -25.12 -20.42
C ARG A 120 -0.51 -26.31 -21.07
N ALA A 121 0.13 -27.49 -21.09
CA ALA A 121 -0.48 -28.72 -21.58
C ALA A 121 -1.72 -29.14 -20.76
N ASN A 122 -1.68 -28.98 -19.44
CA ASN A 122 -2.85 -29.25 -18.60
C ASN A 122 -4.00 -28.27 -18.88
N ILE A 123 -3.70 -26.98 -19.07
CA ILE A 123 -4.70 -25.97 -19.46
C ILE A 123 -5.31 -26.31 -20.83
N MET A 124 -4.52 -26.81 -21.78
CA MET A 124 -5.03 -27.28 -23.07
C MET A 124 -6.07 -28.40 -22.92
N TYR A 125 -5.81 -29.38 -22.05
CA TYR A 125 -6.80 -30.43 -21.73
C TYR A 125 -8.05 -29.89 -21.03
N PHE A 126 -7.88 -28.88 -20.19
CA PHE A 126 -9.00 -28.22 -19.54
C PHE A 126 -9.93 -27.51 -20.53
N ILE A 127 -9.40 -26.86 -21.56
CA ILE A 127 -10.19 -26.09 -22.55
C ILE A 127 -11.24 -26.98 -23.23
N GLU A 128 -10.88 -28.20 -23.63
CA GLU A 128 -11.85 -29.13 -24.24
C GLU A 128 -13.05 -29.37 -23.33
N HIS A 129 -12.78 -29.69 -22.06
CA HIS A 129 -13.84 -30.02 -21.11
C HIS A 129 -14.64 -28.79 -20.68
N PHE A 130 -13.98 -27.65 -20.59
CA PHE A 130 -14.60 -26.38 -20.24
C PHE A 130 -15.60 -25.92 -21.30
N LEU A 131 -15.23 -25.97 -22.58
CA LEU A 131 -16.12 -25.55 -23.66
C LEU A 131 -17.32 -26.49 -23.84
N GLU A 132 -17.14 -27.78 -23.58
CA GLU A 132 -18.24 -28.75 -23.54
C GLU A 132 -19.25 -28.37 -22.45
N MET A 133 -18.78 -28.12 -21.22
CA MET A 133 -19.64 -27.66 -20.12
C MET A 133 -20.29 -26.30 -20.39
N ALA A 134 -19.59 -25.36 -21.03
CA ALA A 134 -20.16 -24.07 -21.41
C ALA A 134 -21.29 -24.19 -22.44
N THR A 135 -21.14 -25.14 -23.38
CA THR A 135 -22.15 -25.43 -24.40
C THR A 135 -23.39 -26.08 -23.77
N GLU A 136 -23.21 -27.02 -22.84
CA GLU A 136 -24.29 -27.64 -22.07
C GLU A 136 -25.08 -26.60 -21.24
N ASP A 137 -24.38 -25.62 -20.65
CA ASP A 137 -24.98 -24.52 -19.87
C ASP A 137 -25.54 -23.38 -20.74
N ARG A 138 -25.52 -23.55 -22.08
CA ARG A 138 -25.98 -22.60 -23.11
C ARG A 138 -25.26 -21.24 -23.12
N HIS A 139 -24.02 -21.19 -22.62
CA HIS A 139 -23.18 -19.98 -22.59
C HIS A 139 -22.14 -20.00 -23.72
N ASN A 140 -22.56 -19.65 -24.94
CA ASN A 140 -21.74 -19.80 -26.15
C ASN A 140 -20.64 -18.73 -26.30
N ASP A 141 -20.59 -17.72 -25.44
CA ASP A 141 -19.60 -16.64 -25.57
C ASP A 141 -18.17 -17.12 -25.25
N TYR A 142 -18.01 -18.09 -24.35
CA TYR A 142 -16.73 -18.78 -24.16
C TYR A 142 -16.26 -19.52 -25.40
N VAL A 143 -17.19 -20.13 -26.17
CA VAL A 143 -16.85 -20.83 -27.42
C VAL A 143 -16.37 -19.81 -28.47
N ARG A 144 -17.08 -18.68 -28.62
CA ARG A 144 -16.70 -17.62 -29.56
C ARG A 144 -15.34 -17.00 -29.23
N MET A 145 -15.10 -16.69 -27.96
CA MET A 145 -13.83 -16.13 -27.52
C MET A 145 -12.68 -17.12 -27.70
N MET A 146 -12.90 -18.41 -27.42
CA MET A 146 -11.89 -19.43 -27.65
C MET A 146 -11.62 -19.68 -29.14
N GLN A 147 -12.65 -19.64 -29.99
CA GLN A 147 -12.47 -19.71 -31.45
C GLN A 147 -11.58 -18.58 -31.98
N ARG A 148 -11.75 -17.36 -31.46
CA ARG A 148 -10.91 -16.20 -31.82
C ARG A 148 -9.44 -16.40 -31.40
N ASP A 149 -9.23 -16.96 -30.21
CA ASP A 149 -7.90 -17.03 -29.58
C ASP A 149 -7.22 -18.40 -29.71
N ILE A 150 -7.81 -19.36 -30.43
CA ILE A 150 -7.31 -20.76 -30.50
C ILE A 150 -5.89 -20.86 -31.07
N ILE A 151 -5.55 -20.02 -32.06
CA ILE A 151 -4.20 -19.96 -32.64
C ILE A 151 -3.19 -19.53 -31.57
N ARG A 152 -3.53 -18.48 -30.81
CA ARG A 152 -2.70 -17.96 -29.70
C ARG A 152 -2.51 -19.01 -28.61
N VAL A 153 -3.56 -19.77 -28.28
CA VAL A 153 -3.52 -20.89 -27.33
C VAL A 153 -2.59 -22.00 -27.83
N VAL A 154 -2.71 -22.40 -29.10
CA VAL A 154 -1.85 -23.43 -29.71
C VAL A 154 -0.38 -23.00 -29.74
N ASP A 155 -0.10 -21.76 -30.13
CA ASP A 155 1.27 -21.22 -30.16
C ASP A 155 1.88 -21.09 -28.77
N ALA A 156 1.08 -20.80 -27.74
CA ALA A 156 1.57 -20.78 -26.37
C ALA A 156 1.93 -22.18 -25.85
N VAL A 157 1.22 -23.23 -26.27
CA VAL A 157 1.45 -24.62 -25.81
C VAL A 157 2.52 -25.33 -26.65
N CYS A 158 2.57 -25.02 -27.94
CA CYS A 158 3.50 -25.57 -28.93
C CYS A 158 4.13 -24.43 -29.76
N PRO A 159 5.07 -23.66 -29.20
CA PRO A 159 5.69 -22.55 -29.93
C PRO A 159 6.53 -23.04 -31.12
N GLU A 160 6.74 -22.15 -32.10
CA GLU A 160 7.49 -22.44 -33.33
C GLU A 160 8.98 -22.74 -33.10
N ASP A 161 9.51 -22.39 -31.93
CA ASP A 161 10.91 -22.66 -31.54
C ASP A 161 11.18 -24.13 -31.15
N GLY A 162 10.15 -24.98 -31.20
CA GLY A 162 10.24 -26.41 -30.88
C GLY A 162 10.26 -26.72 -29.37
N SER A 163 10.23 -25.71 -28.50
CA SER A 163 10.25 -25.90 -27.03
C SER A 163 9.03 -26.67 -26.50
N GLY A 164 7.91 -26.64 -27.23
CA GLY A 164 6.67 -27.36 -26.92
C GLY A 164 6.47 -28.66 -27.71
N ALA A 165 7.50 -29.18 -28.37
CA ALA A 165 7.38 -30.37 -29.24
C ALA A 165 6.77 -31.60 -28.53
N ALA A 166 7.05 -31.78 -27.24
CA ALA A 166 6.47 -32.84 -26.41
C ALA A 166 4.93 -32.73 -26.24
N ASN A 167 4.37 -31.55 -26.42
CA ASN A 167 2.94 -31.27 -26.28
C ASN A 167 2.15 -31.40 -27.59
N VAL A 168 2.80 -31.59 -28.74
CA VAL A 168 2.13 -31.66 -30.05
C VAL A 168 1.04 -32.73 -30.09
N LYS A 169 1.32 -33.91 -29.51
CA LYS A 169 0.33 -35.00 -29.41
C LYS A 169 -0.88 -34.62 -28.56
N VAL A 170 -0.67 -33.85 -27.50
CA VAL A 170 -1.74 -33.34 -26.62
C VAL A 170 -2.62 -32.37 -27.39
N VAL A 171 -2.00 -31.39 -28.06
CA VAL A 171 -2.71 -30.37 -28.82
C VAL A 171 -3.55 -31.00 -29.95
N ARG A 172 -2.98 -31.91 -30.73
CA ARG A 172 -3.74 -32.62 -31.80
C ARG A 172 -4.95 -33.37 -31.24
N LYS A 173 -4.78 -34.08 -30.12
CA LYS A 173 -5.89 -34.81 -29.48
C LYS A 173 -7.03 -33.86 -29.08
N VAL A 174 -6.69 -32.71 -28.50
CA VAL A 174 -7.67 -31.71 -28.07
C VAL A 174 -8.35 -31.04 -29.28
N LEU A 175 -7.61 -30.66 -30.32
CA LEU A 175 -8.18 -30.05 -31.53
C LEU A 175 -9.17 -30.98 -32.23
N GLN A 176 -8.84 -32.28 -32.32
CA GLN A 176 -9.75 -33.30 -32.84
C GLN A 176 -10.98 -33.49 -31.94
N GLY A 177 -10.82 -33.39 -30.61
CA GLY A 177 -11.95 -33.39 -29.67
C GLY A 177 -12.90 -32.21 -29.89
N LEU A 178 -12.35 -31.01 -30.08
CA LEU A 178 -13.12 -29.80 -30.38
C LEU A 178 -13.81 -29.87 -31.75
N LEU A 179 -13.17 -30.47 -32.75
CA LEU A 179 -13.74 -30.68 -34.08
C LEU A 179 -14.94 -31.65 -34.05
N ASN A 180 -14.79 -32.80 -33.41
CA ASN A 180 -15.84 -33.81 -33.28
C ASN A 180 -17.09 -33.26 -32.57
N LYS A 181 -16.89 -32.31 -31.65
CA LYS A 181 -17.96 -31.61 -30.91
C LYS A 181 -18.52 -30.41 -31.68
N SER A 182 -18.08 -30.16 -32.92
CA SER A 182 -18.47 -29.02 -33.75
C SER A 182 -18.19 -27.65 -33.10
N LEU A 183 -17.18 -27.57 -32.24
CA LEU A 183 -16.75 -26.32 -31.58
C LEU A 183 -15.70 -25.57 -32.39
N LEU A 184 -15.01 -26.25 -33.32
CA LEU A 184 -14.11 -25.66 -34.33
C LEU A 184 -14.54 -26.12 -35.72
N SER A 185 -14.21 -25.33 -36.76
CA SER A 185 -14.43 -25.73 -38.16
C SER A 185 -13.35 -26.69 -38.64
N ASN A 186 -13.66 -27.53 -39.64
CA ASN A 186 -12.66 -28.39 -40.29
C ASN A 186 -11.51 -27.56 -40.86
N GLU A 187 -11.80 -26.43 -41.51
CA GLU A 187 -10.79 -25.53 -42.10
C GLU A 187 -9.77 -25.04 -41.06
N THR A 188 -10.22 -24.58 -39.89
CA THR A 188 -9.32 -24.10 -38.83
C THR A 188 -8.47 -25.21 -38.23
N VAL A 189 -9.00 -26.43 -38.12
CA VAL A 189 -8.24 -27.56 -37.58
C VAL A 189 -7.22 -28.06 -38.59
N ASP A 190 -7.55 -28.09 -39.88
CA ASP A 190 -6.63 -28.47 -40.96
C ASP A 190 -5.44 -27.50 -41.05
N GLU A 191 -5.69 -26.18 -40.97
CA GLU A 191 -4.64 -25.15 -40.94
C GLU A 191 -3.70 -25.33 -39.73
N LEU A 192 -4.26 -25.54 -38.54
CA LEU A 192 -3.48 -25.77 -37.32
C LEU A 192 -2.71 -27.09 -37.38
N GLU A 193 -3.28 -28.15 -37.97
CA GLU A 193 -2.58 -29.42 -38.16
C GLU A 193 -1.40 -29.28 -39.13
N GLU A 194 -1.52 -28.47 -40.18
CA GLU A 194 -0.41 -28.17 -41.09
C GLU A 194 0.73 -27.45 -40.36
N CYS A 195 0.43 -26.42 -39.57
CA CYS A 195 1.41 -25.74 -38.72
C CYS A 195 2.08 -26.68 -37.70
N LEU A 196 1.32 -27.64 -37.16
CA LEU A 196 1.84 -28.61 -36.18
C LEU A 196 2.69 -29.73 -36.81
N LYS A 197 2.64 -29.96 -38.12
CA LYS A 197 3.50 -30.96 -38.80
C LYS A 197 4.95 -30.51 -38.80
N GLU A 198 5.20 -29.23 -39.08
CA GLU A 198 6.55 -28.66 -39.05
C GLU A 198 7.14 -28.72 -37.64
N ARG A 199 6.31 -28.45 -36.61
CA ARG A 199 6.71 -28.48 -35.19
C ARG A 199 6.99 -29.89 -34.64
N ASP A 200 6.42 -30.94 -35.25
CA ASP A 200 6.65 -32.35 -34.89
C ASP A 200 7.98 -32.89 -35.45
N THR A 201 8.46 -32.34 -36.57
CA THR A 201 9.76 -32.74 -37.15
C THR A 201 10.95 -32.38 -36.24
N PHE A 202 10.83 -31.28 -35.49
CA PHE A 202 11.78 -30.90 -34.43
C PHE A 202 11.80 -31.89 -33.25
N ALA A 203 10.68 -32.58 -32.97
CA ALA A 203 10.61 -33.62 -31.94
C ALA A 203 11.39 -34.88 -32.36
N SER A 204 11.34 -35.23 -33.64
CA SER A 204 12.04 -36.39 -34.20
C SER A 204 13.56 -36.20 -34.33
N ASP A 205 14.04 -34.98 -34.57
CA ASP A 205 15.48 -34.67 -34.64
C ASP A 205 16.16 -34.63 -33.24
N ILE A 206 15.38 -34.51 -32.16
CA ILE A 206 15.87 -34.46 -30.77
C ILE A 206 15.75 -35.83 -30.07
N GLY A 207 15.33 -36.89 -30.77
CA GLY A 207 15.47 -38.27 -30.29
C GLY A 207 14.72 -38.57 -28.98
N LEU A 208 13.53 -38.00 -28.79
CA LEU A 208 12.68 -38.30 -27.63
C LEU A 208 11.54 -39.25 -28.04
N SER A 209 11.85 -40.56 -28.08
CA SER A 209 10.84 -41.60 -28.09
C SER A 209 10.34 -41.86 -26.66
N SER A 210 9.04 -41.61 -26.44
CA SER A 210 8.34 -41.95 -25.20
C SER A 210 7.72 -43.34 -25.32
N PRO A 211 7.78 -44.23 -24.30
CA PRO A 211 6.91 -45.40 -24.26
C PRO A 211 5.58 -45.02 -23.60
N VAL A 212 4.47 -45.25 -24.29
CA VAL A 212 3.11 -45.13 -23.74
C VAL A 212 2.32 -46.35 -24.20
N ASN A 213 2.10 -47.28 -23.26
CA ASN A 213 0.78 -47.75 -22.81
C ASN A 213 0.90 -49.10 -22.11
N GLY A 214 0.39 -49.15 -20.89
CA GLY A 214 -0.10 -50.40 -20.33
C GLY A 214 -1.50 -50.64 -20.88
N ASP A 215 -1.68 -51.81 -21.51
CA ASP A 215 -2.95 -52.51 -21.48
C ASP A 215 -2.69 -53.94 -21.00
N ALA A 216 -3.55 -54.38 -20.10
CA ALA A 216 -3.42 -55.62 -19.35
C ALA A 216 -3.78 -56.83 -20.23
N SER A 217 -2.89 -57.83 -20.28
CA SER A 217 -3.16 -59.24 -19.93
C SER A 217 -2.12 -60.20 -20.53
N SER A 218 -1.93 -61.30 -19.78
CA SER A 218 -1.21 -62.54 -20.10
C SER A 218 0.24 -62.69 -19.61
N MET A 219 0.42 -63.85 -18.97
CA MET A 219 1.58 -64.38 -18.26
C MET A 219 2.86 -64.43 -19.11
N ALA A 220 4.01 -64.19 -18.50
CA ALA A 220 4.93 -65.26 -18.07
C ALA A 220 6.34 -64.72 -17.72
N ASN A 221 6.75 -65.05 -16.50
CA ASN A 221 8.09 -65.53 -16.13
C ASN A 221 9.35 -64.64 -16.24
N ILE A 222 9.87 -64.36 -15.03
CA ILE A 222 11.25 -64.63 -14.55
C ILE A 222 12.00 -63.39 -14.03
N ASN A 223 12.14 -63.38 -12.70
CA ASN A 223 13.12 -62.66 -11.89
C ASN A 223 14.57 -62.92 -12.34
N THR A 224 15.46 -61.93 -12.22
CA THR A 224 16.55 -61.90 -11.20
C THR A 224 17.51 -60.71 -11.37
N HIS A 225 17.52 -59.81 -10.38
CA HIS A 225 18.65 -59.31 -9.56
C HIS A 225 20.00 -58.77 -10.14
N PRO A 226 20.76 -57.96 -9.36
CA PRO A 226 21.28 -56.65 -9.79
C PRO A 226 22.82 -56.54 -9.80
N GLY A 227 23.35 -55.43 -10.35
CA GLY A 227 24.77 -55.11 -10.33
C GLY A 227 25.05 -53.61 -10.26
N SER A 228 25.96 -53.25 -9.36
CA SER A 228 26.38 -51.94 -8.85
C SER A 228 27.09 -50.99 -9.83
N ARG A 229 27.02 -49.68 -9.47
CA ARG A 229 27.73 -48.47 -9.97
C ARG A 229 29.17 -48.67 -10.50
N PRO A 230 29.65 -47.73 -11.34
CA PRO A 230 30.62 -46.75 -10.81
C PRO A 230 30.37 -45.29 -11.26
N ARG A 231 31.14 -44.39 -10.62
CA ARG A 231 31.08 -42.93 -10.60
C ARG A 231 32.26 -42.37 -11.42
N ASN A 232 32.05 -41.35 -12.25
CA ASN A 232 32.87 -40.13 -12.40
C ASN A 232 32.44 -39.31 -13.62
N GLY A 233 32.48 -37.98 -13.50
CA GLY A 233 31.86 -37.03 -14.42
C GLY A 233 32.74 -36.47 -15.51
N ALA A 234 32.13 -35.67 -16.38
CA ALA A 234 32.71 -34.53 -17.13
C ALA A 234 31.60 -33.82 -17.93
N SER A 235 31.65 -32.48 -17.92
CA SER A 235 31.21 -31.52 -18.95
C SER A 235 29.82 -31.63 -19.61
N ALA A 236 28.95 -30.65 -19.33
CA ALA A 236 27.77 -30.31 -20.14
C ALA A 236 28.15 -29.55 -21.44
N PRO A 237 27.43 -29.72 -22.56
CA PRO A 237 27.70 -29.02 -23.82
C PRO A 237 27.04 -27.62 -23.89
N PRO A 238 27.53 -26.71 -24.76
CA PRO A 238 27.14 -25.30 -24.78
C PRO A 238 25.85 -25.06 -25.57
N GLY A 239 24.85 -24.42 -24.93
CA GLY A 239 23.62 -23.96 -25.58
C GLY A 239 23.79 -22.61 -26.28
N LEU A 240 23.28 -22.51 -27.51
CA LEU A 240 23.31 -21.33 -28.37
C LEU A 240 22.70 -20.09 -27.69
N ARG A 241 23.44 -18.98 -27.69
CA ARG A 241 22.94 -17.64 -27.35
C ARG A 241 22.36 -17.00 -28.62
N LEU A 242 21.09 -16.58 -28.57
CA LEU A 242 20.46 -15.79 -29.63
C LEU A 242 21.10 -14.39 -29.71
N ASP A 243 21.25 -13.89 -30.93
CA ASP A 243 21.95 -12.63 -31.19
C ASP A 243 21.13 -11.42 -30.73
N LYS A 244 21.80 -10.44 -30.11
CA LYS A 244 21.20 -9.28 -29.44
C LYS A 244 20.27 -8.49 -30.37
N ARG A 245 20.61 -8.46 -31.65
CA ARG A 245 19.85 -7.75 -32.69
C ARG A 245 18.50 -8.39 -32.98
N GLN A 246 18.40 -9.72 -32.86
CA GLN A 246 17.14 -10.45 -33.01
C GLN A 246 16.22 -10.24 -31.79
N ILE A 247 16.81 -10.05 -30.60
CA ILE A 247 16.07 -9.75 -29.37
C ILE A 247 15.47 -8.35 -29.45
N GLU A 248 16.24 -7.35 -29.87
CA GLU A 248 15.77 -5.97 -30.03
C GLU A 248 14.68 -5.85 -31.09
N GLN A 249 14.83 -6.57 -32.21
CA GLN A 249 13.82 -6.58 -33.27
C GLN A 249 12.50 -7.19 -32.80
N ARG A 250 12.55 -8.26 -32.00
CA ARG A 250 11.34 -8.86 -31.40
C ARG A 250 10.68 -7.94 -30.38
N ILE A 251 11.44 -7.17 -29.62
CA ILE A 251 10.90 -6.18 -28.68
C ILE A 251 10.17 -5.05 -29.41
N GLU A 252 10.73 -4.58 -30.54
CA GLU A 252 10.13 -3.49 -31.30
C GLU A 252 8.87 -3.95 -32.07
N GLU A 253 8.88 -5.16 -32.62
CA GLU A 253 7.70 -5.76 -33.26
C GLU A 253 6.55 -5.97 -32.27
N ASP A 254 6.86 -6.35 -31.02
CA ASP A 254 5.88 -6.53 -29.94
C ASP A 254 5.34 -5.19 -29.40
N ARG A 255 6.20 -4.15 -29.36
CA ARG A 255 5.83 -2.77 -29.04
C ARG A 255 4.82 -2.20 -30.06
N GLU A 256 5.08 -2.40 -31.36
CA GLU A 256 4.23 -1.92 -32.44
C GLU A 256 2.90 -2.70 -32.55
N ARG A 257 2.84 -3.97 -32.12
CA ARG A 257 1.58 -4.71 -31.96
C ARG A 257 0.71 -4.15 -30.85
N HIS A 258 1.29 -3.87 -29.68
CA HIS A 258 0.56 -3.28 -28.56
C HIS A 258 0.05 -1.86 -28.84
N LYS A 259 0.74 -1.12 -29.71
CA LYS A 259 0.29 0.20 -30.17
C LYS A 259 -0.98 0.10 -31.03
N ARG A 260 -1.01 -0.80 -32.02
CA ARG A 260 -2.17 -0.98 -32.91
C ARG A 260 -3.43 -1.46 -32.18
N MET A 261 -3.30 -2.31 -31.16
CA MET A 261 -4.44 -2.73 -30.32
C MET A 261 -5.08 -1.58 -29.52
N ARG A 262 -4.32 -0.54 -29.18
CA ARG A 262 -4.85 0.62 -28.44
C ARG A 262 -5.52 1.64 -29.36
N GLU A 263 -5.19 1.67 -30.65
CA GLU A 263 -5.77 2.61 -31.61
C GLU A 263 -7.24 2.31 -31.93
N SER A 264 -7.68 1.05 -31.86
CA SER A 264 -9.12 0.69 -32.04
C SER A 264 -10.01 1.11 -30.86
N MET A 265 -9.42 1.49 -29.73
CA MET A 265 -10.12 1.91 -28.52
C MET A 265 -10.52 3.39 -28.54
N TRP A 266 -9.99 4.18 -29.49
CA TRP A 266 -10.26 5.61 -29.65
C TRP A 266 -11.20 5.97 -30.81
N THR A 267 -11.76 4.98 -31.50
CA THR A 267 -12.74 5.22 -32.56
C THR A 267 -14.14 5.47 -31.98
N VAL A 268 -14.53 6.75 -31.90
CA VAL A 268 -15.89 7.17 -31.51
C VAL A 268 -16.82 7.04 -32.73
N PRO A 269 -18.03 6.44 -32.60
CA PRO A 269 -18.97 6.35 -33.71
C PRO A 269 -19.55 7.73 -34.10
N PRO A 270 -19.90 7.95 -35.38
CA PRO A 270 -20.07 9.30 -35.96
C PRO A 270 -21.44 9.96 -35.71
N ARG A 271 -22.09 9.73 -34.55
CA ARG A 271 -23.36 10.41 -34.22
C ARG A 271 -23.29 11.06 -32.85
N ALA A 272 -23.31 12.40 -32.87
CA ALA A 272 -23.39 13.26 -31.70
C ALA A 272 -24.63 12.92 -30.88
N SER A 273 -24.45 12.38 -29.68
CA SER A 273 -25.51 12.23 -28.68
C SER A 273 -25.74 13.56 -27.96
N GLU A 274 -26.97 13.77 -27.48
CA GLU A 274 -27.43 14.95 -26.72
C GLU A 274 -26.55 15.28 -25.49
N GLU A 275 -25.71 14.35 -25.05
CA GLU A 275 -24.72 14.52 -23.99
C GLU A 275 -23.62 15.53 -24.34
N ALA A 276 -23.26 15.66 -25.63
CA ALA A 276 -22.25 16.61 -26.07
C ALA A 276 -22.68 18.07 -25.91
N PHE A 277 -23.98 18.36 -26.02
CA PHE A 277 -24.52 19.72 -25.83
C PHE A 277 -24.70 20.06 -24.35
N LYS A 278 -25.02 19.07 -23.52
CA LYS A 278 -25.18 19.25 -22.07
C LYS A 278 -23.87 19.66 -21.38
N PHE A 279 -22.75 19.12 -21.85
CA PHE A 279 -21.42 19.50 -21.38
C PHE A 279 -21.06 20.95 -21.74
N TYR A 280 -21.55 21.48 -22.87
CA TYR A 280 -21.27 22.85 -23.28
C TYR A 280 -22.02 23.90 -22.45
N ASP A 281 -23.26 23.63 -22.05
CA ASP A 281 -24.03 24.50 -21.14
C ASP A 281 -23.49 24.45 -19.71
N GLU A 282 -23.05 23.28 -19.23
CA GLU A 282 -22.52 23.13 -17.86
C GLU A 282 -21.07 23.63 -17.70
N ALA A 283 -20.29 23.72 -18.79
CA ALA A 283 -18.90 24.17 -18.76
C ALA A 283 -18.67 25.62 -19.21
N SER A 284 -19.73 26.34 -19.61
CA SER A 284 -19.63 27.77 -19.94
C SER A 284 -19.35 28.58 -18.67
N ALA A 285 -18.18 29.20 -18.60
CA ALA A 285 -17.71 29.99 -17.47
C ALA A 285 -18.28 31.42 -17.41
N THR A 286 -19.29 31.73 -18.22
CA THR A 286 -19.93 33.05 -18.25
C THR A 286 -21.44 32.90 -18.10
N GLY A 287 -21.99 33.44 -17.01
CA GLY A 287 -23.43 33.54 -16.76
C GLY A 287 -24.00 34.87 -17.27
N GLU A 288 -25.33 34.98 -17.36
CA GLU A 288 -26.01 36.20 -17.85
C GLU A 288 -25.75 37.45 -16.97
N ASP A 289 -25.26 37.27 -15.74
CA ASP A 289 -25.04 38.35 -14.76
C ASP A 289 -23.60 38.93 -14.77
N ASP A 290 -22.64 38.29 -15.46
CA ASP A 290 -21.22 38.71 -15.46
C ASP A 290 -21.01 40.06 -16.18
N GLY A 291 -21.93 40.44 -17.07
CA GLY A 291 -21.93 41.74 -17.74
C GLY A 291 -22.26 42.92 -16.83
N ILE A 292 -22.87 42.67 -15.66
CA ILE A 292 -23.21 43.70 -14.66
C ILE A 292 -22.01 43.96 -13.75
N LEU A 293 -21.34 42.90 -13.29
CA LEU A 293 -20.15 43.00 -12.44
C LEU A 293 -18.98 43.74 -13.12
N GLY A 294 -18.76 43.46 -14.42
CA GLY A 294 -17.70 44.12 -15.19
C GLY A 294 -17.91 45.62 -15.42
N LYS A 295 -19.16 46.12 -15.30
CA LYS A 295 -19.45 47.56 -15.36
C LYS A 295 -19.18 48.26 -14.04
N GLU A 296 -19.46 47.61 -12.92
CA GLU A 296 -19.22 48.16 -11.58
C GLU A 296 -17.71 48.25 -11.28
N GLU A 297 -16.92 47.27 -11.72
CA GLU A 297 -15.46 47.26 -11.54
C GLU A 297 -14.73 48.34 -12.40
N GLN A 298 -15.29 48.72 -13.55
CA GLN A 298 -14.76 49.82 -14.38
C GLN A 298 -14.98 51.21 -13.76
N GLU A 299 -15.98 51.37 -12.90
CA GLU A 299 -16.27 52.64 -12.21
C GLU A 299 -15.34 52.86 -11.00
N GLU A 300 -14.87 51.78 -10.34
CA GLU A 300 -13.94 51.86 -9.21
C GLU A 300 -12.48 52.15 -9.64
N VAL A 301 -12.04 51.62 -10.79
CA VAL A 301 -10.69 51.86 -11.33
C VAL A 301 -10.49 53.32 -11.78
N HIS A 302 -11.57 54.06 -12.00
CA HIS A 302 -11.51 55.49 -12.31
C HIS A 302 -11.26 56.40 -11.09
N HIS A 303 -11.28 55.87 -9.86
CA HIS A 303 -11.22 56.67 -8.64
C HIS A 303 -9.89 56.66 -7.87
N GLU A 304 -8.95 55.74 -8.16
CA GLU A 304 -7.66 55.65 -7.46
C GLU A 304 -6.47 55.66 -8.42
N GLY A 305 -6.19 56.82 -9.00
CA GLY A 305 -5.05 57.01 -9.89
C GLY A 305 -4.29 58.31 -9.63
N LYS A 306 -3.61 58.44 -8.47
CA LYS A 306 -2.53 59.44 -8.25
C LYS A 306 -1.54 59.02 -7.15
N GLY A 307 -0.26 58.82 -7.51
CA GLY A 307 0.89 59.24 -6.68
C GLY A 307 2.20 58.42 -6.76
N CYS A 308 3.18 58.97 -7.50
CA CYS A 308 4.68 58.93 -7.43
C CYS A 308 5.42 57.74 -6.76
N LEU A 309 6.44 57.07 -7.35
CA LEU A 309 7.77 57.45 -7.92
C LEU A 309 8.80 58.12 -6.97
N PHE A 310 10.02 57.54 -6.94
CA PHE A 310 11.39 58.00 -6.53
C PHE A 310 12.08 56.86 -5.72
N GLY A 311 13.30 56.34 -5.95
CA GLY A 311 14.47 56.71 -6.77
C GLY A 311 15.72 56.86 -5.86
N GLY A 312 16.81 56.09 -6.09
CA GLY A 312 18.16 56.45 -5.59
C GLY A 312 19.13 55.30 -5.20
N ASN A 313 20.25 55.20 -5.95
CA ASN A 313 21.55 54.54 -5.63
C ASN A 313 22.25 55.25 -4.43
N CYS A 314 23.43 54.91 -3.86
CA CYS A 314 24.79 54.57 -4.35
C CYS A 314 25.61 54.09 -3.12
N ASP A 315 26.55 53.12 -3.17
CA ASP A 315 27.99 53.15 -3.52
C ASP A 315 28.93 52.97 -2.30
N ASP A 316 30.05 52.26 -2.54
CA ASP A 316 31.39 52.38 -1.93
C ASP A 316 31.60 51.93 -0.45
N LYS A 317 32.71 51.30 0.01
CA LYS A 317 34.05 50.96 -0.53
C LYS A 317 34.88 50.21 0.56
N ASP A 318 35.96 49.54 0.12
CA ASP A 318 37.30 49.38 0.76
C ASP A 318 37.42 48.62 2.12
N ASP A 319 38.49 47.92 2.50
CA ASP A 319 39.77 47.46 1.92
C ASP A 319 40.47 46.54 2.98
N ASP A 320 41.61 45.93 2.58
CA ASP A 320 42.77 45.50 3.40
C ASP A 320 42.89 44.06 4.00
N GLU A 321 43.38 43.17 3.12
CA GLU A 321 44.65 42.40 3.14
C GLU A 321 45.62 42.38 4.36
N TYR A 322 46.18 41.18 4.64
CA TYR A 322 47.52 40.77 5.15
C TYR A 322 47.41 39.57 6.13
N ASP A 323 48.31 38.58 6.25
CA ASP A 323 49.28 37.87 5.40
C ASP A 323 49.86 36.71 6.24
N ASP A 324 50.17 35.59 5.57
CA ASP A 324 51.18 34.54 5.76
C ASP A 324 51.62 33.87 7.10
N GLY A 325 51.91 32.55 6.93
CA GLY A 325 52.95 31.76 7.63
C GLY A 325 52.43 30.53 8.42
N ALA A 326 52.32 29.31 7.87
CA ALA A 326 53.29 28.32 7.37
C ALA A 326 54.04 27.46 8.42
N CYS A 327 53.92 26.12 8.25
CA CYS A 327 54.83 25.01 8.64
C CYS A 327 54.95 24.64 10.14
N ASN A 328 55.11 23.40 10.64
CA ASN A 328 55.39 22.02 10.18
C ASN A 328 55.17 21.14 11.47
N ASP A 329 54.54 19.96 11.50
CA ASP A 329 54.97 18.62 11.04
C ASP A 329 55.16 17.64 12.24
N ASP A 330 54.93 16.35 11.95
CA ASP A 330 55.37 15.12 12.64
C ASP A 330 54.73 14.52 13.93
N SER A 331 54.00 13.41 13.66
CA SER A 331 54.33 12.02 14.05
C SER A 331 53.70 11.34 15.30
N ASP A 332 52.90 10.30 14.97
CA ASP A 332 52.82 8.94 15.52
C ASP A 332 52.89 8.64 17.03
N LYS A 333 51.85 7.92 17.51
CA LYS A 333 52.02 6.62 18.20
C LYS A 333 50.72 5.81 18.36
N VAL A 334 50.80 4.58 17.86
CA VAL A 334 49.83 3.48 17.95
C VAL A 334 49.97 2.75 19.29
N TYR A 335 48.86 2.41 19.94
CA TYR A 335 48.79 1.32 20.93
C TYR A 335 47.57 0.43 20.71
N CYS A 336 47.84 -0.81 20.30
CA CYS A 336 46.90 -1.92 20.28
C CYS A 336 46.77 -2.53 21.68
N ILE A 337 45.55 -2.75 22.18
CA ILE A 337 45.30 -3.63 23.34
C ILE A 337 44.20 -4.63 22.96
N ALA A 338 44.56 -5.91 22.96
CA ALA A 338 43.67 -7.04 22.76
C ALA A 338 42.86 -7.38 24.02
N PRO A 339 41.63 -7.94 23.92
CA PRO A 339 40.84 -8.29 25.10
C PRO A 339 41.22 -9.66 25.66
N ARG A 340 41.47 -9.72 26.97
CA ARG A 340 41.62 -10.97 27.73
C ARG A 340 40.25 -11.61 27.95
N ARG A 341 40.17 -12.93 27.69
CA ARG A 341 39.07 -13.81 28.11
C ARG A 341 39.03 -13.90 29.63
N GLY A 342 37.87 -13.64 30.23
CA GLY A 342 37.61 -13.86 31.66
C GLY A 342 36.12 -14.05 31.92
N SER A 343 35.75 -15.29 32.27
CA SER A 343 34.63 -15.72 33.12
C SER A 343 33.29 -14.96 33.08
N ILE A 344 32.27 -15.61 32.52
CA ILE A 344 30.86 -15.31 32.74
C ILE A 344 30.50 -15.71 34.17
N GLU A 345 30.35 -14.71 35.06
CA GLU A 345 29.60 -14.85 36.30
C GLU A 345 28.17 -14.37 36.06
N ILE A 346 27.21 -15.27 36.26
CA ILE A 346 25.78 -14.99 36.15
C ILE A 346 25.37 -14.27 37.44
N TRP A 347 25.30 -12.95 37.40
CA TRP A 347 24.71 -12.13 38.46
C TRP A 347 23.21 -11.99 38.24
N THR A 348 22.41 -12.85 38.86
CA THR A 348 20.98 -12.58 39.07
C THR A 348 20.83 -11.46 40.08
N SER A 349 20.79 -10.23 39.61
CA SER A 349 20.37 -9.06 40.39
C SER A 349 19.18 -8.42 39.69
N LYS A 350 18.08 -8.27 40.43
CA LYS A 350 16.89 -7.54 40.03
C LYS A 350 17.35 -6.09 39.79
N ALA A 351 17.64 -5.74 38.53
CA ALA A 351 18.22 -4.45 38.19
C ALA A 351 17.35 -3.33 38.79
N ILE A 352 17.97 -2.47 39.60
CA ILE A 352 17.34 -1.20 39.96
C ILE A 352 17.15 -0.48 38.62
N MET A 353 15.89 -0.31 38.21
CA MET A 353 15.54 0.42 36.99
C MET A 353 15.90 1.89 37.23
N THR A 354 17.11 2.28 36.85
CA THR A 354 17.70 3.58 37.20
C THR A 354 17.13 4.71 36.37
N HIS A 355 16.82 4.47 35.09
CA HIS A 355 16.38 5.52 34.18
C HIS A 355 14.86 5.75 34.23
N ARG A 356 14.45 7.02 34.16
CA ARG A 356 13.08 7.48 33.96
C ARG A 356 12.92 8.06 32.56
N ILE A 357 12.00 7.50 31.79
CA ILE A 357 11.74 7.93 30.42
C ILE A 357 10.29 8.40 30.29
N LEU A 358 10.11 9.59 29.73
CA LEU A 358 8.83 10.07 29.25
C LEU A 358 8.73 9.83 27.74
N ILE A 359 7.67 9.16 27.28
CA ILE A 359 7.39 8.98 25.85
C ILE A 359 6.22 9.88 25.47
N PHE A 360 6.51 10.91 24.68
CA PHE A 360 5.53 11.82 24.11
C PHE A 360 5.01 11.27 22.78
N GLY A 361 3.79 10.74 22.79
CA GLY A 361 3.13 10.17 21.62
C GLY A 361 3.23 8.65 21.55
N THR A 362 2.19 7.97 22.00
CA THR A 362 2.08 6.50 21.99
C THR A 362 1.07 5.99 20.98
N GLY A 363 1.31 6.36 19.72
CA GLY A 363 0.79 5.60 18.58
C GLY A 363 1.59 4.30 18.41
N SER A 364 1.72 3.82 17.18
CA SER A 364 2.39 2.54 16.89
C SER A 364 3.85 2.51 17.35
N ILE A 365 4.65 3.51 16.98
CA ILE A 365 6.09 3.56 17.30
C ILE A 365 6.31 3.72 18.82
N GLY A 366 5.68 4.72 19.43
CA GLY A 366 5.84 5.01 20.86
C GLY A 366 5.38 3.88 21.77
N ALA A 367 4.34 3.12 21.40
CA ALA A 367 3.90 1.95 22.18
C ALA A 367 4.92 0.79 22.13
N VAL A 368 5.54 0.54 20.97
CA VAL A 368 6.59 -0.48 20.86
C VAL A 368 7.82 -0.09 21.68
N TYR A 369 8.27 1.17 21.60
CA TYR A 369 9.38 1.64 22.43
C TYR A 369 9.04 1.70 23.92
N ALA A 370 7.78 2.01 24.29
CA ALA A 370 7.33 1.91 25.67
C ALA A 370 7.46 0.47 26.20
N TRP A 371 7.03 -0.53 25.42
CA TRP A 371 7.20 -1.93 25.79
C TRP A 371 8.67 -2.32 25.89
N MET A 372 9.47 -1.99 24.87
CA MET A 372 10.87 -2.37 24.81
C MET A 372 11.66 -1.77 25.98
N LEU A 373 11.64 -0.44 26.11
CA LEU A 373 12.42 0.29 27.12
C LEU A 373 11.93 0.01 28.55
N SER A 374 10.68 -0.45 28.73
CA SER A 374 10.18 -0.85 30.06
C SER A 374 10.91 -2.03 30.69
N LYS A 375 11.77 -2.73 29.93
CA LYS A 375 12.63 -3.80 30.46
C LYS A 375 13.84 -3.26 31.23
N SER A 376 14.27 -2.03 30.95
CA SER A 376 15.45 -1.41 31.56
C SER A 376 15.21 -0.01 32.17
N ALA A 377 14.02 0.58 31.99
CA ALA A 377 13.66 1.89 32.51
C ALA A 377 12.21 1.99 33.02
N LYS A 378 11.95 2.96 33.90
CA LYS A 378 10.60 3.36 34.32
C LYS A 378 9.98 4.24 33.24
N ILE A 379 8.87 3.78 32.66
CA ILE A 379 8.22 4.45 31.53
C ILE A 379 6.99 5.22 32.00
N THR A 380 6.93 6.49 31.61
CA THR A 380 5.73 7.32 31.62
C THR A 380 5.35 7.64 30.18
N THR A 381 4.07 7.53 29.84
CA THR A 381 3.58 7.77 28.48
C THR A 381 2.53 8.86 28.44
N ILE A 382 2.54 9.62 27.35
CA ILE A 382 1.52 10.63 27.06
C ILE A 382 0.57 10.08 26.01
N CYS A 383 -0.66 9.81 26.44
CA CYS A 383 -1.74 9.30 25.60
C CYS A 383 -2.85 10.34 25.44
N ARG A 384 -3.34 10.52 24.21
CA ARG A 384 -4.61 11.21 23.95
C ARG A 384 -5.70 10.20 23.62
N SER A 385 -5.80 9.80 22.35
CA SER A 385 -6.82 8.85 21.86
C SER A 385 -6.74 7.47 22.50
N ASN A 386 -5.55 7.01 22.89
CA ASN A 386 -5.34 5.71 23.53
C ASN A 386 -5.48 5.74 25.05
N PHE A 387 -5.75 6.90 25.68
CA PHE A 387 -5.60 7.05 27.12
C PHE A 387 -6.44 6.05 27.93
N ASP A 388 -7.73 5.93 27.60
CA ASP A 388 -8.64 5.14 28.44
C ASP A 388 -8.28 3.65 28.44
N GLU A 389 -7.87 3.12 27.28
CA GLU A 389 -7.43 1.73 27.15
C GLU A 389 -6.05 1.52 27.76
N ALA A 390 -5.08 2.38 27.41
CA ALA A 390 -3.71 2.27 27.91
C ALA A 390 -3.63 2.43 29.44
N SER A 391 -4.43 3.33 30.03
CA SER A 391 -4.46 3.52 31.49
C SER A 391 -5.05 2.31 32.22
N LYS A 392 -6.05 1.63 31.64
CA LYS A 392 -6.69 0.46 32.24
C LYS A 392 -5.86 -0.80 32.05
N ASN A 393 -5.50 -1.10 30.81
CA ASN A 393 -4.97 -2.40 30.38
C ASN A 393 -3.51 -2.36 29.92
N GLY A 394 -2.92 -1.17 29.78
CA GLY A 394 -1.59 -1.00 29.19
C GLY A 394 -1.61 -1.14 27.67
N PHE A 395 -0.45 -1.38 27.08
CA PHE A 395 -0.28 -1.65 25.66
C PHE A 395 -0.06 -3.14 25.41
N THR A 396 -0.59 -3.62 24.29
CA THR A 396 -0.33 -4.98 23.79
C THR A 396 0.34 -4.90 22.42
N ILE A 397 1.50 -5.55 22.28
CA ILE A 397 2.27 -5.62 21.05
C ILE A 397 2.22 -7.05 20.51
N HIS A 398 1.85 -7.17 19.23
CA HIS A 398 1.98 -8.40 18.45
C HIS A 398 3.16 -8.20 17.49
N SER A 399 4.24 -8.93 17.68
CA SER A 399 5.49 -8.77 16.93
C SER A 399 5.83 -10.05 16.20
N THR A 400 6.15 -9.95 14.91
CA THR A 400 6.73 -11.10 14.17
C THR A 400 8.16 -11.41 14.64
N LEU A 401 8.86 -10.46 15.27
CA LEU A 401 10.21 -10.64 15.81
C LEU A 401 10.23 -11.16 17.26
N TRP A 402 9.35 -10.64 18.12
CA TRP A 402 9.38 -10.93 19.57
C TRP A 402 8.21 -11.78 20.05
N GLY A 403 7.31 -12.18 19.16
CA GLY A 403 6.13 -12.97 19.48
C GLY A 403 4.87 -12.14 19.74
N ASN A 404 3.81 -12.83 20.13
CA ASN A 404 2.47 -12.26 20.28
C ASN A 404 2.13 -11.93 21.73
N ASN A 405 1.18 -11.01 21.93
CA ASN A 405 0.61 -10.68 23.24
C ASN A 405 1.64 -10.16 24.25
N LEU A 406 2.57 -9.34 23.77
CA LEU A 406 3.59 -8.71 24.59
C LEU A 406 2.98 -7.50 25.31
N LYS A 407 2.90 -7.55 26.64
CA LYS A 407 2.19 -6.55 27.43
C LYS A 407 3.14 -5.63 28.18
N VAL A 408 2.78 -4.36 28.26
CA VAL A 408 3.41 -3.37 29.14
C VAL A 408 2.34 -2.47 29.74
N LYS A 409 2.44 -2.17 31.03
CA LYS A 409 1.56 -1.19 31.68
C LYS A 409 2.41 -0.07 32.29
N PRO A 410 2.73 0.98 31.50
CA PRO A 410 3.47 2.13 32.00
C PRO A 410 2.58 3.04 32.84
N VAL A 411 3.18 4.06 33.45
CA VAL A 411 2.40 5.21 33.96
C VAL A 411 1.84 5.96 32.76
N VAL A 412 0.53 6.24 32.74
CA VAL A 412 -0.14 6.87 31.60
C VAL A 412 -0.73 8.21 32.03
N ALA A 413 -0.41 9.28 31.31
CA ALA A 413 -0.92 10.62 31.54
C ALA A 413 -1.55 11.20 30.25
N ARG A 414 -2.50 12.13 30.41
CA ARG A 414 -3.10 12.90 29.30
C ARG A 414 -2.25 14.12 28.92
N THR A 415 -1.56 14.70 29.89
CA THR A 415 -0.77 15.94 29.72
C THR A 415 0.62 15.79 30.31
N ILE A 416 1.55 16.67 29.89
CA ILE A 416 2.91 16.69 30.44
C ILE A 416 2.90 17.07 31.91
N SER A 417 2.12 18.07 32.31
CA SER A 417 2.01 18.48 33.71
C SER A 417 1.56 17.31 34.60
N GLN A 418 0.56 16.55 34.16
CA GLN A 418 0.12 15.35 34.88
C GLN A 418 1.22 14.29 34.94
N ALA A 419 2.00 14.10 33.87
CA ALA A 419 3.13 13.15 33.89
C ALA A 419 4.21 13.57 34.90
N VAL A 420 4.49 14.86 35.04
CA VAL A 420 5.45 15.41 36.02
C VAL A 420 4.93 15.24 37.44
N GLU A 421 3.64 15.50 37.67
CA GLU A 421 2.98 15.25 38.96
C GLU A 421 3.06 13.76 39.35
N LEU A 422 2.76 12.85 38.42
CA LEU A 422 2.86 11.40 38.63
C LEU A 422 4.30 10.91 38.82
N ALA A 423 5.29 11.69 38.35
CA ALA A 423 6.69 11.42 38.59
C ALA A 423 7.16 11.85 39.99
N ASP A 424 6.30 12.50 40.79
CA ASP A 424 6.59 13.03 42.14
C ASP A 424 7.76 14.02 42.13
N GLY A 425 7.77 14.91 41.14
CA GLY A 425 8.80 15.95 40.96
C GLY A 425 10.18 15.43 40.54
N GLN A 426 10.31 14.13 40.28
CA GLN A 426 11.57 13.54 39.86
C GLN A 426 11.80 13.78 38.36
N PRO A 427 12.99 14.24 37.95
CA PRO A 427 13.26 14.55 36.55
C PRO A 427 13.26 13.29 35.68
N PHE A 428 12.96 13.48 34.39
CA PHE A 428 13.16 12.45 33.37
C PHE A 428 14.58 12.55 32.81
N ASP A 429 15.25 11.40 32.70
CA ASP A 429 16.56 11.31 32.05
C ASP A 429 16.41 11.47 30.54
N PHE A 430 15.36 10.87 29.98
CA PHE A 430 15.02 10.95 28.55
C PHE A 430 13.58 11.37 28.33
N VAL A 431 13.38 12.32 27.41
CA VAL A 431 12.07 12.65 26.84
C VAL A 431 12.09 12.24 25.37
N VAL A 432 11.40 11.15 25.05
CA VAL A 432 11.34 10.55 23.71
C VAL A 432 10.12 11.07 22.97
N ILE A 433 10.34 11.74 21.85
CA ILE A 433 9.31 12.29 20.98
C ILE A 433 9.00 11.27 19.88
N ALA A 434 7.86 10.59 20.03
CA ALA A 434 7.34 9.59 19.09
C ALA A 434 5.96 9.99 18.51
N ALA A 435 5.43 11.15 18.89
CA ALA A 435 4.31 11.79 18.21
C ALA A 435 4.72 12.18 16.78
N LYS A 436 3.77 12.18 15.84
CA LYS A 436 4.05 12.63 14.47
C LYS A 436 4.53 14.07 14.44
N ALA A 437 5.44 14.38 13.52
CA ALA A 437 5.97 15.74 13.32
C ALA A 437 4.96 16.60 12.54
N LEU A 438 3.87 16.96 13.22
CA LEU A 438 2.81 17.81 12.69
C LEU A 438 2.96 19.23 13.25
N PRO A 439 2.65 20.28 12.47
CA PRO A 439 2.51 21.62 13.01
C PRO A 439 1.43 21.65 14.10
N THR A 440 1.78 22.14 15.29
CA THR A 440 0.84 22.30 16.40
C THR A 440 0.98 23.68 17.04
N THR A 441 -0.08 24.15 17.68
CA THR A 441 -0.06 25.37 18.50
C THR A 441 -0.64 25.05 19.87
N PRO A 442 0.16 25.09 20.96
CA PRO A 442 1.62 25.31 20.98
C PRO A 442 2.42 24.20 20.28
N SER A 443 3.67 24.48 19.95
CA SER A 443 4.59 23.52 19.33
C SER A 443 4.86 22.31 20.22
N THR A 444 5.38 21.22 19.63
CA THR A 444 5.76 20.05 20.44
C THR A 444 6.91 20.38 21.39
N ALA A 445 7.89 21.17 20.94
CA ALA A 445 8.95 21.67 21.81
C ALA A 445 8.38 22.46 23.00
N GLU A 446 7.44 23.39 22.79
CA GLU A 446 6.81 24.11 23.90
C GLU A 446 6.01 23.20 24.84
N LEU A 447 5.27 22.22 24.29
CA LEU A 447 4.45 21.31 25.07
C LEU A 447 5.26 20.49 26.07
N ILE A 448 6.47 20.03 25.70
CA ILE A 448 7.29 19.17 26.56
C ILE A 448 8.01 19.93 27.67
N ARG A 449 8.04 21.27 27.64
CA ARG A 449 8.79 22.11 28.57
C ARG A 449 8.65 21.71 30.05
N PRO A 450 7.46 21.39 30.59
CA PRO A 450 7.36 21.02 32.01
C PRO A 450 8.12 19.74 32.39
N ALA A 451 8.43 18.86 31.42
CA ALA A 451 9.17 17.62 31.65
C ALA A 451 10.69 17.73 31.38
N VAL A 452 11.17 18.87 30.88
CA VAL A 452 12.58 19.07 30.53
C VAL A 452 13.29 19.80 31.65
N SER A 453 14.23 19.10 32.31
CA SER A 453 15.15 19.66 33.31
C SER A 453 16.56 19.81 32.73
N GLY A 454 17.50 20.44 33.44
CA GLY A 454 18.87 20.64 32.95
C GLY A 454 19.68 19.35 32.71
N GLY A 455 19.24 18.21 33.23
CA GLY A 455 19.84 16.89 32.98
C GLY A 455 19.13 16.07 31.90
N THR A 456 17.99 16.52 31.41
CA THR A 456 17.13 15.76 30.50
C THR A 456 17.71 15.72 29.09
N THR A 457 17.73 14.54 28.47
CA THR A 457 18.06 14.34 27.06
C THR A 457 16.78 14.23 26.24
N ILE A 458 16.68 15.00 25.15
CA ILE A 458 15.54 14.95 24.23
C ILE A 458 15.89 14.01 23.08
N VAL A 459 15.00 13.08 22.75
CA VAL A 459 15.22 12.07 21.70
C VAL A 459 14.12 12.13 20.67
N LEU A 460 14.45 12.46 19.42
CA LEU A 460 13.47 12.57 18.33
C LEU A 460 13.44 11.28 17.50
N ILE A 461 12.32 10.54 17.54
CA ILE A 461 12.08 9.31 16.75
C ILE A 461 11.19 9.59 15.52
N GLN A 462 10.92 10.86 15.23
CA GLN A 462 10.01 11.29 14.18
C GLN A 462 10.63 11.12 12.78
N ASN A 463 9.78 10.90 11.78
CA ASN A 463 10.21 10.90 10.37
C ASN A 463 10.47 12.34 9.88
N GLY A 464 11.09 12.46 8.70
CA GLY A 464 11.26 13.74 8.01
C GLY A 464 12.71 14.18 7.95
N ILE A 465 12.99 15.46 7.71
CA ILE A 465 14.30 16.14 7.78
C ILE A 465 14.13 17.52 8.40
N GLY A 466 15.13 18.06 9.12
CA GLY A 466 15.03 19.39 9.74
C GLY A 466 13.93 19.47 10.81
N ILE A 467 13.76 18.40 11.59
CA ILE A 467 12.80 18.36 12.72
C ILE A 467 13.45 18.82 14.03
N GLU A 468 14.78 18.93 14.03
CA GLU A 468 15.60 19.15 15.22
C GLU A 468 15.66 20.63 15.64
N GLU A 469 15.60 21.55 14.68
CA GLU A 469 15.87 22.98 14.86
C GLU A 469 14.99 23.61 15.94
N GLU A 470 13.69 23.29 15.94
CA GLU A 470 12.73 23.79 16.94
C GLU A 470 13.14 23.39 18.38
N PHE A 471 13.60 22.15 18.57
CA PHE A 471 14.05 21.65 19.87
C PHE A 471 15.42 22.22 20.25
N ALA A 472 16.33 22.38 19.29
CA ALA A 472 17.65 22.95 19.52
C ALA A 472 17.56 24.41 19.98
N VAL A 473 16.67 25.20 19.37
CA VAL A 473 16.41 26.60 19.77
C VAL A 473 15.75 26.66 21.15
N ALA A 474 14.78 25.78 21.42
CA ALA A 474 14.07 25.78 22.70
C ALA A 474 14.92 25.27 23.88
N TYR A 475 15.89 24.37 23.62
CA TYR A 475 16.67 23.68 24.65
C TYR A 475 18.18 23.60 24.35
N PRO A 476 18.87 24.74 24.18
CA PRO A 476 20.27 24.77 23.74
C PRO A 476 21.27 24.13 24.71
N ALA A 477 20.91 23.99 25.99
CA ALA A 477 21.75 23.39 27.02
C ALA A 477 21.52 21.87 27.20
N ASN A 478 20.47 21.32 26.60
CA ASN A 478 20.09 19.92 26.74
C ASN A 478 20.66 19.09 25.58
N PRO A 479 21.15 17.87 25.84
CA PRO A 479 21.46 16.94 24.76
C PRO A 479 20.23 16.68 23.90
N LEU A 480 20.38 16.88 22.59
CA LEU A 480 19.38 16.55 21.59
C LEU A 480 19.88 15.39 20.72
N LEU A 481 19.14 14.29 20.74
CA LEU A 481 19.42 13.12 19.92
C LEU A 481 18.43 13.08 18.75
N SER A 482 18.97 13.04 17.54
CA SER A 482 18.19 12.76 16.34
C SER A 482 18.31 11.28 15.99
N THR A 483 17.23 10.69 15.48
CA THR A 483 17.20 9.26 15.20
C THR A 483 16.52 8.93 13.87
N VAL A 484 16.82 7.73 13.37
CA VAL A 484 16.22 7.16 12.17
C VAL A 484 15.70 5.77 12.52
N VAL A 485 14.38 5.64 12.57
CA VAL A 485 13.71 4.38 12.94
C VAL A 485 13.25 3.57 11.73
N TYR A 486 13.58 2.29 11.68
CA TYR A 486 12.98 1.30 10.78
C TYR A 486 12.15 0.33 11.63
N LEU A 487 10.84 0.58 11.69
CA LEU A 487 9.91 -0.13 12.56
C LEU A 487 8.50 -0.15 11.94
N PRO A 488 8.20 -1.05 10.99
CA PRO A 488 6.86 -1.22 10.46
C PRO A 488 5.89 -1.64 11.58
N ALA A 489 5.13 -0.67 12.07
CA ALA A 489 4.17 -0.86 13.13
C ALA A 489 2.84 -0.18 12.78
N THR A 490 1.74 -0.85 13.06
CA THR A 490 0.39 -0.35 12.83
C THR A 490 -0.45 -0.57 14.07
N GLN A 491 -1.12 0.48 14.52
CA GLN A 491 -2.10 0.37 15.60
C GLN A 491 -3.39 -0.18 15.01
N ILE A 492 -3.82 -1.36 15.47
CA ILE A 492 -4.99 -2.06 14.94
C ILE A 492 -6.25 -1.79 15.78
N SER A 493 -6.07 -1.43 17.06
CA SER A 493 -7.12 -0.91 17.94
C SER A 493 -6.46 -0.06 19.04
N PRO A 494 -7.23 0.69 19.87
CA PRO A 494 -6.65 1.49 20.94
C PRO A 494 -5.67 0.68 21.80
N ALA A 495 -4.45 1.20 21.97
CA ALA A 495 -3.35 0.56 22.70
C ALA A 495 -2.90 -0.85 22.23
N VAL A 496 -3.37 -1.35 21.08
CA VAL A 496 -2.93 -2.61 20.49
C VAL A 496 -2.20 -2.36 19.17
N VAL A 497 -0.96 -2.83 19.09
CA VAL A 497 -0.06 -2.58 17.96
C VAL A 497 0.41 -3.89 17.34
N HIS A 498 0.35 -3.97 16.02
CA HIS A 498 1.00 -5.00 15.23
C HIS A 498 2.32 -4.46 14.68
N HIS A 499 3.41 -5.09 15.07
CA HIS A 499 4.78 -4.83 14.67
C HIS A 499 5.27 -5.97 13.75
N ARG A 500 5.94 -5.61 12.65
CA ARG A 500 6.39 -6.59 11.67
C ARG A 500 7.89 -6.87 11.76
N GLU A 501 8.49 -7.34 10.67
CA GLU A 501 9.76 -8.08 10.65
C GLU A 501 11.04 -7.24 10.83
N VAL A 502 10.94 -5.94 11.09
CA VAL A 502 12.13 -5.07 11.20
C VAL A 502 12.05 -4.23 12.47
N GLU A 503 13.12 -4.25 13.26
CA GLU A 503 13.39 -3.21 14.22
C GLU A 503 14.86 -2.79 14.11
N LEU A 504 15.08 -1.50 13.87
CA LEU A 504 16.40 -0.89 13.86
C LEU A 504 16.29 0.60 14.15
N LEU A 505 17.06 1.09 15.11
CA LEU A 505 17.18 2.50 15.44
C LEU A 505 18.60 2.98 15.14
N HIS A 506 18.73 4.01 14.31
CA HIS A 506 19.99 4.75 14.20
C HIS A 506 19.88 5.98 15.09
N VAL A 507 20.93 6.29 15.84
CA VAL A 507 20.98 7.39 16.81
C VAL A 507 22.24 8.21 16.56
N GLY A 508 22.15 9.53 16.70
CA GLY A 508 23.30 10.41 16.85
C GLY A 508 22.88 11.73 17.50
N THR A 509 23.85 12.56 17.85
CA THR A 509 23.56 13.89 18.40
C THR A 509 23.14 14.86 17.29
N TYR A 510 22.42 15.90 17.67
CA TYR A 510 22.21 17.08 16.83
C TYR A 510 22.65 18.34 17.59
N PRO A 511 23.58 19.15 17.05
CA PRO A 511 24.39 18.88 15.85
C PRO A 511 25.34 17.68 16.03
N ALA A 512 26.01 17.23 14.96
CA ALA A 512 26.98 16.14 15.01
C ALA A 512 28.20 16.51 15.88
N GLU A 513 28.59 17.78 15.85
CA GLU A 513 29.67 18.40 16.61
C GLU A 513 29.26 18.76 18.05
N ALA A 514 28.18 18.18 18.57
CA ALA A 514 27.73 18.43 19.92
C ALA A 514 28.79 18.07 20.98
N THR A 515 28.63 18.66 22.17
CA THR A 515 29.55 18.51 23.29
C THR A 515 29.75 17.04 23.71
N SER A 516 30.87 16.73 24.39
CA SER A 516 31.13 15.40 24.94
C SER A 516 29.99 14.89 25.82
N LYS A 517 29.37 15.77 26.61
CA LYS A 517 28.19 15.45 27.43
C LYS A 517 27.01 14.96 26.59
N ALA A 518 26.77 15.56 25.43
CA ALA A 518 25.70 15.11 24.52
C ALA A 518 26.05 13.76 23.89
N LYS A 519 27.33 13.53 23.55
CA LYS A 519 27.80 12.24 23.02
C LYS A 519 27.71 11.12 24.07
N GLU A 520 28.03 11.41 25.32
CA GLU A 520 27.81 10.49 26.46
C GLU A 520 26.33 10.15 26.63
N ALA A 521 25.43 11.14 26.53
CA ALA A 521 23.99 10.90 26.56
C ALA A 521 23.52 10.00 25.40
N ALA A 522 24.07 10.19 24.19
CA ALA A 522 23.79 9.33 23.04
C ALA A 522 24.25 7.88 23.27
N GLN A 523 25.44 7.70 23.85
CA GLN A 523 25.95 6.38 24.24
C GLN A 523 25.08 5.73 25.31
N ALA A 524 24.69 6.47 26.35
CA ALA A 524 23.81 6.00 27.41
C ALA A 524 22.44 5.55 26.88
N PHE A 525 21.83 6.35 25.99
CA PHE A 525 20.56 5.98 25.35
C PHE A 525 20.71 4.74 24.46
N THR A 526 21.80 4.66 23.69
CA THR A 526 22.09 3.51 22.84
C THR A 526 22.26 2.22 23.67
N GLU A 527 22.98 2.29 24.78
CA GLU A 527 23.13 1.13 25.67
C GLU A 527 21.81 0.75 26.35
N LEU A 528 20.98 1.73 26.66
CA LEU A 528 19.64 1.50 27.20
C LEU A 528 18.74 0.76 26.20
N VAL A 529 18.76 1.14 24.91
CA VAL A 529 18.02 0.44 23.85
C VAL A 529 18.57 -0.98 23.67
N ARG A 530 19.90 -1.14 23.63
CA ARG A 530 20.56 -2.46 23.45
C ARG A 530 20.25 -3.42 24.61
N SER A 531 20.38 -2.96 25.86
CA SER A 531 20.07 -3.75 27.05
C SER A 531 18.58 -4.11 27.15
N SER A 532 17.70 -3.31 26.53
CA SER A 532 16.26 -3.59 26.40
C SER A 532 15.94 -4.61 25.29
N GLY A 533 16.96 -5.09 24.56
CA GLY A 533 16.82 -6.05 23.46
C GLY A 533 16.49 -5.42 22.11
N GLY A 534 16.69 -4.11 21.95
CA GLY A 534 16.55 -3.40 20.68
C GLY A 534 17.84 -3.37 19.85
N SER A 535 17.69 -3.23 18.55
CA SER A 535 18.77 -3.13 17.57
C SER A 535 19.08 -1.67 17.33
N VAL A 536 20.28 -1.22 17.70
CA VAL A 536 20.64 0.19 17.65
C VAL A 536 22.05 0.41 17.11
N LYS A 537 22.20 1.44 16.27
CA LYS A 537 23.47 1.92 15.73
C LYS A 537 23.70 3.37 16.13
N LEU A 538 24.84 3.65 16.75
CA LEU A 538 25.27 5.01 17.07
C LEU A 538 26.14 5.55 15.94
N HIS A 539 25.86 6.77 15.50
CA HIS A 539 26.55 7.46 14.40
C HIS A 539 27.20 8.73 14.90
N GLU A 540 28.36 9.06 14.34
CA GLU A 540 29.01 10.36 14.56
C GLU A 540 28.19 11.50 13.96
N ASP A 541 27.73 11.30 12.72
CA ASP A 541 26.76 12.17 12.06
C ASP A 541 25.56 11.37 11.57
N ILE A 542 24.43 11.52 12.26
CA ILE A 542 23.17 10.86 11.94
C ILE A 542 22.45 11.49 10.74
N GLN A 543 22.81 12.71 10.33
CA GLN A 543 22.12 13.40 9.24
C GLN A 543 22.30 12.68 7.90
N PHE A 544 23.41 11.96 7.69
CA PHE A 544 23.57 11.10 6.50
C PHE A 544 22.48 10.01 6.42
N GLU A 545 22.22 9.32 7.53
CA GLU A 545 21.19 8.27 7.60
C GLU A 545 19.78 8.86 7.44
N ARG A 546 19.58 10.08 7.95
CA ARG A 546 18.35 10.84 7.79
C ARG A 546 18.07 11.15 6.33
N TRP A 547 19.04 11.68 5.59
CA TRP A 547 18.92 11.91 4.15
C TRP A 547 18.71 10.61 3.37
N THR A 548 19.43 9.55 3.74
CA THR A 548 19.30 8.22 3.11
C THR A 548 17.89 7.67 3.26
N LYS A 549 17.29 7.78 4.45
CA LYS A 549 15.88 7.40 4.65
C LYS A 549 14.92 8.36 3.95
N LEU A 550 15.27 9.63 3.87
CA LEU A 550 14.47 10.64 3.17
C LEU A 550 14.35 10.35 1.68
N LEU A 551 15.36 9.76 1.01
CA LEU A 551 15.21 9.32 -0.38
C LEU A 551 13.96 8.46 -0.58
N VAL A 552 13.71 7.53 0.34
CA VAL A 552 12.55 6.65 0.29
C VAL A 552 11.28 7.39 0.74
N ASN A 553 11.33 8.06 1.89
CA ASN A 553 10.14 8.71 2.45
C ASN A 553 9.66 9.91 1.63
N GLY A 554 10.57 10.76 1.17
CA GLY A 554 10.29 11.96 0.37
C GLY A 554 9.76 11.66 -1.03
N SER A 555 10.04 10.46 -1.57
CA SER A 555 9.49 9.99 -2.84
C SER A 555 8.21 9.17 -2.63
N TRP A 556 8.30 7.98 -2.03
CA TRP A 556 7.20 7.04 -1.93
C TRP A 556 6.04 7.52 -1.07
N ASN A 557 6.29 8.18 0.06
CA ASN A 557 5.20 8.56 0.97
C ASN A 557 4.19 9.52 0.32
N PRO A 558 4.60 10.67 -0.26
CA PRO A 558 3.65 11.57 -0.90
C PRO A 558 3.01 10.96 -2.15
N ILE A 559 3.78 10.24 -2.98
CA ILE A 559 3.25 9.65 -4.22
C ILE A 559 2.20 8.57 -3.92
N CYS A 560 2.49 7.66 -3.00
CA CYS A 560 1.54 6.64 -2.59
C CYS A 560 0.30 7.27 -1.93
N ALA A 561 0.47 8.29 -1.08
CA ALA A 561 -0.67 8.99 -0.46
C ALA A 561 -1.58 9.68 -1.49
N LEU A 562 -1.00 10.36 -2.47
CA LEU A 562 -1.73 11.07 -3.53
C LEU A 562 -2.49 10.12 -4.47
N THR A 563 -1.83 9.02 -4.86
CA THR A 563 -2.40 8.05 -5.81
C THR A 563 -3.31 7.02 -5.12
N ARG A 564 -3.24 6.92 -3.79
CA ARG A 564 -3.84 5.84 -2.99
C ARG A 564 -3.35 4.43 -3.37
N LEU A 565 -2.22 4.34 -4.08
CA LEU A 565 -1.58 3.09 -4.49
C LEU A 565 -0.37 2.79 -3.61
N ARG A 566 -0.08 1.51 -3.40
CA ARG A 566 1.19 1.06 -2.81
C ARG A 566 2.33 1.22 -3.81
N ASP A 567 3.57 1.17 -3.33
CA ASP A 567 4.76 1.44 -4.13
C ASP A 567 4.86 0.56 -5.40
N ARG A 568 4.68 -0.76 -5.26
CA ARG A 568 4.78 -1.69 -6.39
C ARG A 568 3.58 -1.57 -7.32
N GLN A 569 2.39 -1.30 -6.79
CA GLN A 569 1.19 -1.01 -7.60
C GLN A 569 1.36 0.27 -8.44
N PHE A 570 1.94 1.33 -7.86
CA PHE A 570 2.23 2.56 -8.61
C PHE A 570 3.19 2.30 -9.77
N ILE A 571 4.25 1.53 -9.53
CA ILE A 571 5.20 1.13 -10.59
C ILE A 571 4.50 0.32 -11.68
N ASP A 572 3.61 -0.60 -11.29
CA ASP A 572 2.92 -1.48 -12.23
C ASP A 572 1.94 -0.72 -13.14
N GLY A 573 1.43 0.41 -12.66
CA GLY A 573 0.42 1.20 -13.38
C GLY A 573 0.93 1.95 -14.61
N HIS A 574 2.25 2.22 -14.73
CA HIS A 574 2.80 2.94 -15.88
C HIS A 574 4.28 2.66 -16.12
N VAL A 575 4.68 2.52 -17.40
CA VAL A 575 6.07 2.20 -17.80
C VAL A 575 7.11 3.21 -17.28
N ASP A 576 6.73 4.50 -17.22
CA ASP A 576 7.62 5.58 -16.76
C ASP A 576 7.60 5.81 -15.24
N ALA A 577 6.79 5.07 -14.47
CA ALA A 577 6.66 5.29 -13.03
C ALA A 577 8.00 5.12 -12.29
N LEU A 578 8.84 4.16 -12.71
CA LEU A 578 10.18 3.98 -12.13
C LEU A 578 11.11 5.15 -12.42
N HIS A 579 11.12 5.66 -13.66
CA HIS A 579 11.93 6.82 -14.03
C HIS A 579 11.51 8.06 -13.22
N PHE A 580 10.21 8.31 -13.12
CA PHE A 580 9.68 9.42 -12.32
C PHE A 580 10.12 9.35 -10.85
N ILE A 581 10.01 8.17 -10.22
CA ILE A 581 10.46 8.00 -8.83
C ILE A 581 11.96 8.25 -8.69
N ARG A 582 12.74 7.72 -9.63
CA ARG A 582 14.19 7.92 -9.66
C ARG A 582 14.53 9.41 -9.73
N ASP A 583 13.86 10.15 -10.60
CA ASP A 583 14.06 11.59 -10.78
C ASP A 583 13.71 12.38 -9.50
N VAL A 584 12.62 12.02 -8.82
CA VAL A 584 12.27 12.59 -7.49
C VAL A 584 13.36 12.32 -6.46
N MET A 585 13.91 11.10 -6.41
CA MET A 585 15.00 10.77 -5.50
C MET A 585 16.28 11.56 -5.82
N LEU A 586 16.58 11.81 -7.10
CA LEU A 586 17.74 12.61 -7.52
C LEU A 586 17.62 14.09 -7.13
N GLU A 587 16.41 14.67 -7.12
CA GLU A 587 16.21 16.01 -6.56
C GLU A 587 16.58 16.04 -5.07
N ILE A 588 16.19 15.02 -4.30
CA ILE A 588 16.57 14.89 -2.89
C ILE A 588 18.10 14.79 -2.74
N CYS A 589 18.78 13.96 -3.55
CA CYS A 589 20.25 13.88 -3.56
C CYS A 589 20.89 15.24 -3.83
N THR A 590 20.34 16.01 -4.77
CA THR A 590 20.89 17.33 -5.13
C THR A 590 20.81 18.30 -3.96
N VAL A 591 19.69 18.30 -3.21
CA VAL A 591 19.56 19.11 -1.99
C VAL A 591 20.47 18.60 -0.88
N ALA A 592 20.55 17.29 -0.65
CA ALA A 592 21.42 16.69 0.34
C ALA A 592 22.89 17.08 0.11
N ARG A 593 23.35 17.00 -1.15
CA ARG A 593 24.69 17.39 -1.58
C ARG A 593 24.97 18.88 -1.33
N ALA A 594 24.01 19.77 -1.61
CA ALA A 594 24.13 21.20 -1.32
C ALA A 594 24.15 21.51 0.18
N CYS A 595 23.63 20.60 1.01
CA CYS A 595 23.73 20.63 2.46
C CYS A 595 25.00 19.94 3.01
N GLY A 596 25.91 19.47 2.16
CA GLY A 596 27.19 18.86 2.56
C GLY A 596 27.22 17.32 2.54
N TYR A 597 26.09 16.67 2.30
CA TYR A 597 25.96 15.20 2.35
C TYR A 597 26.21 14.55 0.98
N LYS A 598 27.44 14.68 0.48
CA LYS A 598 27.83 14.21 -0.87
C LYS A 598 27.69 12.70 -1.08
N GLY A 599 27.73 11.91 -0.02
CA GLY A 599 27.55 10.45 -0.08
C GLY A 599 26.10 10.02 -0.35
N VAL A 600 25.14 10.95 -0.35
CA VAL A 600 23.76 10.69 -0.76
C VAL A 600 23.68 10.89 -2.26
N ASP A 601 24.04 9.84 -3.00
CA ASP A 601 24.34 9.89 -4.43
C ASP A 601 23.43 8.99 -5.27
N GLU A 602 23.71 8.91 -6.58
CA GLU A 602 22.94 8.08 -7.51
C GLU A 602 23.05 6.58 -7.18
N GLY A 603 24.15 6.12 -6.58
CA GLY A 603 24.32 4.73 -6.18
C GLY A 603 23.34 4.32 -5.08
N LEU A 604 23.10 5.21 -4.10
CA LEU A 604 22.04 4.99 -3.11
C LEU A 604 20.65 5.01 -3.74
N VAL A 605 20.40 5.88 -4.72
CA VAL A 605 19.11 5.90 -5.46
C VAL A 605 18.88 4.57 -6.17
N ASP A 606 19.85 4.10 -6.94
CA ASP A 606 19.74 2.85 -7.69
C ASP A 606 19.57 1.65 -6.75
N TYR A 607 20.22 1.66 -5.59
CA TYR A 607 20.00 0.67 -4.54
C TYR A 607 18.53 0.68 -4.03
N GLN A 608 17.97 1.86 -3.74
CA GLN A 608 16.57 1.96 -3.27
C GLN A 608 15.56 1.58 -4.36
N ILE A 609 15.82 1.91 -5.62
CA ILE A 609 15.02 1.47 -6.77
C ILE A 609 15.08 -0.06 -6.91
N GLY A 610 16.27 -0.66 -6.82
CA GLY A 610 16.41 -2.12 -6.88
C GLY A 610 15.56 -2.86 -5.83
N ARG A 611 15.43 -2.28 -4.63
CA ARG A 611 14.62 -2.85 -3.55
C ARG A 611 13.13 -2.89 -3.84
N VAL A 612 12.59 -1.99 -4.67
CA VAL A 612 11.15 -1.99 -5.02
C VAL A 612 10.87 -2.88 -6.22
N CYS A 613 11.81 -2.98 -7.18
CA CYS A 613 11.66 -3.82 -8.37
C CYS A 613 11.54 -5.32 -8.05
N VAL A 614 12.12 -5.76 -6.94
CA VAL A 614 12.05 -7.16 -6.49
C VAL A 614 10.84 -7.45 -5.58
N ARG A 615 10.00 -6.46 -5.28
CA ARG A 615 8.79 -6.65 -4.45
C ARG A 615 7.67 -7.24 -5.29
N GLU A 616 6.96 -8.19 -4.70
CA GLU A 616 5.72 -8.70 -5.25
C GLU A 616 4.56 -7.71 -5.04
N LEU A 617 3.53 -7.84 -5.87
CA LEU A 617 2.28 -7.10 -5.67
C LEU A 617 1.60 -7.55 -4.35
N PRO A 618 0.95 -6.64 -3.62
CA PRO A 618 0.71 -5.23 -3.96
C PRO A 618 1.84 -4.28 -3.53
N GLY A 619 2.94 -4.78 -2.98
CA GLY A 619 4.02 -3.95 -2.42
C GLY A 619 3.73 -3.40 -1.02
N VAL A 620 4.56 -2.45 -0.60
CA VAL A 620 4.56 -1.82 0.71
C VAL A 620 3.57 -0.65 0.72
N GLN A 621 2.80 -0.58 1.80
CA GLN A 621 1.97 0.58 2.14
C GLN A 621 2.76 1.51 3.06
N PRO A 622 3.20 2.70 2.59
CA PRO A 622 3.91 3.64 3.45
C PRO A 622 2.99 4.26 4.51
N SER A 623 3.58 4.82 5.57
CA SER A 623 2.82 5.40 6.69
C SER A 623 1.89 6.53 6.27
N MET A 624 2.35 7.41 5.36
CA MET A 624 1.55 8.52 4.87
C MET A 624 0.34 8.05 4.04
N LEU A 625 0.46 6.95 3.29
CA LEU A 625 -0.69 6.32 2.62
C LEU A 625 -1.69 5.77 3.65
N ALA A 626 -1.20 5.09 4.69
CA ALA A 626 -2.07 4.60 5.77
C ALA A 626 -2.82 5.73 6.50
N ASP A 627 -2.23 6.92 6.58
CA ASP A 627 -2.89 8.11 7.12
C ASP A 627 -3.87 8.73 6.14
N ALA A 628 -3.55 8.80 4.85
CA ALA A 628 -4.43 9.34 3.81
C ALA A 628 -5.70 8.47 3.62
N LEU A 629 -5.57 7.14 3.71
CA LEU A 629 -6.71 6.22 3.66
C LEU A 629 -7.61 6.34 4.89
N ALA A 630 -7.08 6.81 6.01
CA ALA A 630 -7.83 7.00 7.24
C ALA A 630 -8.12 8.48 7.54
N GLU A 631 -7.89 9.36 6.56
CA GLU A 631 -8.13 10.81 6.63
C GLU A 631 -7.51 11.47 7.86
N ARG A 632 -6.34 10.99 8.28
CA ARG A 632 -5.55 11.57 9.37
C ARG A 632 -4.57 12.59 8.82
N SER A 633 -4.22 13.56 9.65
CA SER A 633 -3.18 14.54 9.33
C SER A 633 -1.87 13.86 8.91
N LEU A 634 -1.31 14.35 7.80
CA LEU A 634 -0.11 13.83 7.14
C LEU A 634 1.14 14.61 7.60
N GLU A 635 2.29 13.91 7.70
CA GLU A 635 3.60 14.51 8.02
C GLU A 635 4.22 15.23 6.80
N VAL A 636 3.43 16.06 6.09
CA VAL A 636 3.84 16.73 4.84
C VAL A 636 5.04 17.65 5.10
N GLU A 637 4.96 18.48 6.14
CA GLU A 637 5.99 19.47 6.46
C GLU A 637 7.34 18.82 6.78
N ALA A 638 7.34 17.78 7.62
CA ALA A 638 8.56 17.11 8.02
C ALA A 638 9.19 16.29 6.88
N ILE A 639 8.38 15.63 6.04
CA ILE A 639 8.87 14.71 5.00
C ILE A 639 9.23 15.42 3.70
N ILE A 640 8.43 16.38 3.23
CA ILE A 640 8.69 17.04 1.94
C ILE A 640 8.80 18.57 2.06
N GLY A 641 8.07 19.20 2.97
CA GLY A 641 8.12 20.66 3.14
C GLY A 641 9.52 21.16 3.53
N ASN A 642 10.17 20.49 4.49
CA ASN A 642 11.50 20.87 4.96
C ASN A 642 12.59 20.74 3.90
N VAL A 643 12.57 19.68 3.07
CA VAL A 643 13.54 19.56 1.96
C VAL A 643 13.31 20.63 0.89
N VAL A 644 12.06 21.00 0.58
CA VAL A 644 11.75 22.10 -0.34
C VAL A 644 12.25 23.45 0.21
N ARG A 645 12.09 23.69 1.52
CA ARG A 645 12.65 24.90 2.18
C ARG A 645 14.17 24.94 2.12
N LEU A 646 14.84 23.81 2.40
CA LEU A 646 16.30 23.69 2.30
C LEU A 646 16.78 23.92 0.85
N ALA A 647 16.09 23.37 -0.14
CA ALA A 647 16.39 23.58 -1.56
C ALA A 647 16.34 25.07 -1.92
N LYS A 648 15.29 25.78 -1.47
CA LYS A 648 15.15 27.23 -1.67
C LYS A 648 16.31 28.00 -1.02
N ALA A 649 16.66 27.67 0.23
CA ALA A 649 17.76 28.31 0.95
C ALA A 649 19.13 28.07 0.28
N LYS A 650 19.30 26.94 -0.41
CA LYS A 650 20.52 26.57 -1.15
C LYS A 650 20.47 26.93 -2.65
N ALA A 651 19.42 27.61 -3.11
CA ALA A 651 19.19 27.93 -4.52
C ALA A 651 19.23 26.71 -5.46
N VAL A 652 18.73 25.56 -5.00
CA VAL A 652 18.63 24.31 -5.78
C VAL A 652 17.23 24.19 -6.39
N SER A 653 17.16 23.92 -7.69
CA SER A 653 15.89 23.67 -8.39
C SER A 653 15.37 22.26 -8.09
N VAL A 654 14.12 22.19 -7.61
CA VAL A 654 13.43 20.93 -7.25
C VAL A 654 11.95 20.92 -7.69
N PRO A 655 11.66 21.04 -9.00
CA PRO A 655 10.30 21.15 -9.50
C PRO A 655 9.39 19.97 -9.11
N MET A 656 9.88 18.74 -9.07
CA MET A 656 9.06 17.57 -8.73
C MET A 656 8.73 17.55 -7.24
N LEU A 657 9.70 17.78 -6.36
CA LEU A 657 9.46 17.88 -4.91
C LEU A 657 8.52 19.03 -4.58
N ARG A 658 8.66 20.17 -5.25
CA ARG A 658 7.74 21.31 -5.09
C ARG A 658 6.31 20.93 -5.49
N THR A 659 6.15 20.21 -6.59
CA THR A 659 4.83 19.73 -7.05
C THR A 659 4.21 18.76 -6.05
N LEU A 660 4.98 17.74 -5.63
CA LEU A 660 4.53 16.76 -4.63
C LEU A 660 4.19 17.43 -3.30
N TYR A 661 4.95 18.45 -2.88
CA TYR A 661 4.66 19.20 -1.66
C TYR A 661 3.31 19.93 -1.75
N LEU A 662 3.06 20.65 -2.84
CA LEU A 662 1.81 21.39 -3.04
C LEU A 662 0.61 20.43 -3.07
N LEU A 663 0.70 19.33 -3.82
CA LEU A 663 -0.37 18.34 -3.92
C LEU A 663 -0.62 17.64 -2.58
N ALA A 664 0.43 17.21 -1.88
CA ALA A 664 0.29 16.55 -0.58
C ALA A 664 -0.28 17.49 0.49
N THR A 665 0.05 18.79 0.42
CA THR A 665 -0.56 19.82 1.27
C THR A 665 -2.04 19.98 0.97
N GLY A 666 -2.42 20.01 -0.30
CA GLY A 666 -3.82 20.03 -0.74
C GLY A 666 -4.61 18.82 -0.26
N LEU A 667 -4.06 17.61 -0.41
CA LEU A 667 -4.64 16.38 0.11
C LEU A 667 -4.80 16.43 1.64
N ASN A 668 -3.78 16.88 2.37
CA ASN A 668 -3.88 17.00 3.83
C ASN A 668 -4.98 17.99 4.26
N ARG A 669 -5.14 19.10 3.52
CA ARG A 669 -6.20 20.09 3.76
C ARG A 669 -7.58 19.53 3.46
N SER A 670 -7.74 18.66 2.47
CA SER A 670 -9.06 18.13 2.10
C SER A 670 -9.71 17.34 3.24
N PHE A 671 -8.92 16.69 4.10
CA PHE A 671 -9.46 15.97 5.27
C PHE A 671 -10.15 16.88 6.29
N SER A 672 -9.82 18.17 6.31
CA SER A 672 -10.46 19.15 7.20
C SER A 672 -11.72 19.78 6.60
N LEU A 673 -11.89 19.70 5.27
CA LEU A 673 -13.00 20.32 4.55
C LEU A 673 -14.20 19.37 4.38
N CYS A 674 -13.96 18.06 4.47
CA CYS A 674 -15.00 17.03 4.37
C CYS A 674 -15.72 16.75 5.71
N GLY A 675 -15.50 17.59 6.73
CA GLY A 675 -16.03 17.42 8.10
C GLY A 675 -17.28 18.22 8.41
#